data_AF-A0A6J0GVR4-F1
#
_entry.id   AF-A0A6J0GVR4-F1
#
_cell.length_a   1.000
_cell.length_b   1.000
_cell.length_c   1.000
_cell.angle_alpha   90.00
_cell.angle_beta   90.00
_cell.angle_gamma   90.00
#
_symmetry.space_group_name_H-M   'P 1'
#
loop_
_entity.id
_entity.type
_entity.pdbx_description
1 polymer ?
#
loop_
_entity_poly.entity_id
_entity_poly.type
_entity_poly.pdbx_seq_one_letter_code
_entity_poly.pdbx_strand_id
1 'polypeptide(L)'
;MTELESEVLPLPPRYRFRDLLLGDQSFQSDDRVQVEFYVNENTFKERLKLFFIKNQRSSLRIRLFNFSLKLLTCLLYIVRVLLDNPEEGIGCWECEKQNYTAFNQSTNINWSHIFWVDRKTPLWAVQVSIALISFLETMLLIYLSYKGNIWEQIFRISFILEMINTVPFIITIFWPPLRNLFIPVFLNCWLAKYALENMINDLHRAIQRTQSAMFNQVLILICTLLCLVFTGTCGIQHLERAGEKLSLFKSFYFCIVTFSTVGYGDVTPKIWPSQLLVVIMICVALVVLPLQFEELVYLWMERQKSGGNYSRHRAQTEKHVVLCVSSLKIDLLMDFLNEFYAHPRLQDYYVVILCPTEMDIQVRRVLQIPLWSQRVIYLQGSALKDQDLMRAKMDNGEACFILSSRNEVDRTAADHQTILRAWAVKDFAPNCPLYVQILKPENKFHVKFADHVVCEEECKYAMLALNCVCPATSTLITLLVHTSRGQEGQESPEQWQRMYGRCSGNEVYHIRMGDSKFFMEYEGKSFTYAAFHAHKKYGVCLIGIRREENKSILLNPGPRHIMAASDTCFYINITKEENSAFIFKQEEKQKKKGFAGRGSYDGPSRLPVHSIIASMGTVAMDLQNTECRPANSSKLALPAENGSGNRRPSIAPVLELADTSSLLPCDLLSDQSEDEMTQSDEEGSAVVEYVKGYPPNSPYIGSSPTLCHLLPEKAPFCCLRLDKGCKHNSFEDAKAYGFKNKLIIVSAETAGNGLYNFIVPLRAYYRSRKELNPIVLLLDNKPEHHFLEAICCFPMVYYMEGTIDNLDSLLQCGIIYADNLVVVDKESTMSAEEDYMADAKTIVNVQTMFRLFPSLSIITELTHPSNMRFMQFRAKDSYSLALSKLEKRERENGSNLAFMFRLPFAAGRVFSISMLDTLLYQSFVKDYMITITRLLLGLDTTPGSGYLCAMKITEDDLWIRTYGRLFQKLCSSSAEIPIGIYRTESHMFATSEPHDIRAQSQISINVEDCEDTKDIKEHWGIKTSHHRNSCSSDQSEHPLLRRKSMQWARRLSRKGNKHSSKTAEWISQQRLSLYRRSERQELSELVKNRMKHLGLPTTGYDEMNDHQNTLSYVLINPPPDTRLELNDIVYLIRSDPLAHVANDGHSRKSSCSNKLGSSNPETRDETQL
;
A
#
# COMPACT_ATOMS: atom_id res chain seq x y z
N MET A 1 -55.59 -15.77 7.88
CA MET A 1 -55.94 -14.37 8.22
C MET A 1 -54.84 -13.89 9.15
N THR A 2 -53.78 -13.25 8.64
CA THR A 2 -53.70 -11.83 8.20
C THR A 2 -53.73 -10.93 9.43
N GLU A 3 -52.66 -10.25 9.86
CA GLU A 3 -51.50 -9.67 9.17
C GLU A 3 -50.14 -9.97 9.85
N LEU A 4 -49.04 -9.70 9.12
CA LEU A 4 -47.65 -9.78 9.60
C LEU A 4 -46.93 -8.48 9.21
N GLU A 5 -47.19 -7.39 9.94
CA GLU A 5 -46.58 -6.09 9.66
C GLU A 5 -45.25 -5.87 10.38
N SER A 6 -44.45 -4.96 9.83
CA SER A 6 -43.02 -4.81 10.13
C SER A 6 -42.71 -3.73 11.17
N GLU A 7 -42.24 -4.12 12.35
CA GLU A 7 -41.57 -3.20 13.29
C GLU A 7 -40.13 -2.89 12.84
N VAL A 8 -39.99 -2.06 11.80
CA VAL A 8 -38.73 -1.35 11.55
C VAL A 8 -38.64 -0.18 12.53
N LEU A 9 -37.78 -0.30 13.54
CA LEU A 9 -37.52 0.77 14.50
C LEU A 9 -37.07 2.06 13.76
N PRO A 10 -37.73 3.21 13.99
CA PRO A 10 -37.33 4.45 13.34
C PRO A 10 -35.94 4.89 13.85
N LEU A 11 -35.03 5.14 12.90
CA LEU A 11 -33.70 5.68 13.21
C LEU A 11 -33.84 7.03 13.94
N PRO A 12 -33.05 7.28 15.00
CA PRO A 12 -33.11 8.55 15.71
C PRO A 12 -32.67 9.70 14.80
N PRO A 13 -33.31 10.88 14.86
CA PRO A 13 -32.93 12.03 14.04
C PRO A 13 -31.50 12.45 14.37
N ARG A 14 -30.68 12.61 13.32
CA ARG A 14 -29.31 13.14 13.42
C ARG A 14 -29.38 14.61 13.88
N TYR A 15 -29.14 14.86 15.16
CA TYR A 15 -28.90 16.21 15.66
C TYR A 15 -27.74 16.86 14.89
N ARG A 16 -28.01 17.95 14.18
CA ARG A 16 -26.95 18.70 13.49
C ARG A 16 -26.24 19.58 14.52
N PHE A 17 -24.91 19.58 14.48
CA PHE A 17 -24.08 20.43 15.35
C PHE A 17 -24.31 21.94 15.12
N ARG A 18 -25.02 22.32 14.04
CA ARG A 18 -25.44 23.68 13.71
C ARG A 18 -26.51 24.23 14.67
N ASP A 19 -27.36 23.36 15.20
CA ASP A 19 -28.56 23.71 15.98
C ASP A 19 -28.21 24.17 17.41
N LEU A 20 -26.93 24.07 17.80
CA LEU A 20 -26.37 24.50 19.09
C LEU A 20 -25.72 25.91 19.05
N LEU A 21 -25.63 26.54 17.87
CA LEU A 21 -24.92 27.82 17.69
C LEU A 21 -25.74 28.91 16.99
N LEU A 22 -26.86 28.57 16.34
CA LEU A 22 -27.77 29.53 15.72
C LEU A 22 -29.15 29.46 16.38
N GLY A 23 -29.33 30.32 17.39
CA GLY A 23 -30.62 30.53 18.04
C GLY A 23 -31.50 31.47 17.22
N ASP A 24 -32.13 30.96 16.16
CA ASP A 24 -33.24 31.61 15.47
C ASP A 24 -34.28 30.55 15.09
N GLN A 25 -35.40 30.52 15.81
CA GLN A 25 -36.57 29.73 15.44
C GLN A 25 -37.55 30.61 14.66
N SER A 26 -37.99 30.14 13.50
CA SER A 26 -38.95 30.84 12.66
C SER A 26 -40.35 30.88 13.30
N PHE A 27 -40.68 32.00 13.94
CA PHE A 27 -41.99 32.30 14.50
C PHE A 27 -43.10 32.25 13.43
N GLN A 28 -44.01 31.26 13.49
CA GLN A 28 -45.40 31.42 12.96
C GLN A 28 -46.44 30.34 13.37
N SER A 29 -46.41 29.80 14.60
CA SER A 29 -47.51 28.91 15.07
C SER A 29 -47.68 28.76 16.60
N ASP A 30 -47.07 29.61 17.43
CA ASP A 30 -46.62 29.18 18.77
C ASP A 30 -47.47 29.65 19.98
N ASP A 31 -48.42 30.57 19.82
CA ASP A 31 -49.15 31.23 20.93
C ASP A 31 -49.95 30.28 21.86
N ARG A 32 -50.30 29.08 21.39
CA ARG A 32 -50.90 28.03 22.25
C ARG A 32 -49.86 27.11 22.89
N VAL A 33 -48.76 26.84 22.20
CA VAL A 33 -47.71 25.90 22.66
C VAL A 33 -46.88 26.55 23.77
N GLN A 34 -46.47 27.82 23.59
CA GLN A 34 -45.66 28.52 24.59
C GLN A 34 -46.38 28.65 25.95
N VAL A 35 -47.71 28.81 25.95
CA VAL A 35 -48.50 28.90 27.20
C VAL A 35 -48.50 27.56 27.96
N GLU A 36 -48.69 26.43 27.28
CA GLU A 36 -48.63 25.12 27.92
C GLU A 36 -47.22 24.77 28.43
N PHE A 37 -46.16 25.19 27.72
CA PHE A 37 -44.79 25.05 28.20
C PHE A 37 -44.52 25.92 29.44
N TYR A 38 -44.92 27.20 29.43
CA TYR A 38 -44.78 28.11 30.58
C TYR A 38 -45.52 27.60 31.83
N VAL A 39 -46.73 27.04 31.67
CA VAL A 39 -47.49 26.47 32.79
C VAL A 39 -46.81 25.21 33.34
N ASN A 40 -46.29 24.33 32.47
CA ASN A 40 -45.64 23.08 32.90
C ASN A 40 -44.32 23.33 33.64
N GLU A 41 -43.39 24.12 33.07
CA GLU A 41 -42.07 24.33 33.66
C GLU A 41 -42.11 25.07 35.00
N ASN A 42 -43.13 25.91 35.22
CA ASN A 42 -43.23 26.71 36.43
C ASN A 42 -43.78 25.94 37.65
N THR A 43 -44.24 24.69 37.47
CA THR A 43 -44.71 23.86 38.59
C THR A 43 -43.57 23.42 39.51
N PHE A 44 -43.84 23.32 40.83
CA PHE A 44 -42.86 22.84 41.80
C PHE A 44 -42.32 21.44 41.45
N LYS A 45 -43.20 20.53 41.03
CA LYS A 45 -42.83 19.18 40.62
C LYS A 45 -41.90 19.19 39.40
N GLU A 46 -42.21 19.97 38.36
CA GLU A 46 -41.39 19.96 37.14
C GLU A 46 -40.07 20.72 37.33
N ARG A 47 -40.03 21.83 38.08
CA ARG A 47 -38.77 22.49 38.49
C ARG A 47 -37.82 21.52 39.20
N LEU A 48 -38.34 20.69 40.10
CA LEU A 48 -37.55 19.74 40.87
C LEU A 48 -37.15 18.51 40.03
N LYS A 49 -38.00 18.07 39.10
CA LYS A 49 -37.72 17.05 38.07
C LYS A 49 -36.72 17.53 37.03
N LEU A 50 -36.70 18.82 36.72
CA LEU A 50 -35.64 19.49 35.95
C LEU A 50 -34.31 19.37 36.70
N PHE A 51 -34.27 19.73 37.99
CA PHE A 51 -33.06 19.67 38.83
C PHE A 51 -32.52 18.24 39.05
N PHE A 52 -33.38 17.24 39.27
CA PHE A 52 -32.96 15.86 39.58
C PHE A 52 -32.80 14.93 38.37
N ILE A 53 -33.57 15.12 37.27
CA ILE A 53 -33.72 14.12 36.20
C ILE A 53 -33.46 14.67 34.79
N LYS A 54 -33.99 15.85 34.42
CA LYS A 54 -33.84 16.36 33.04
C LYS A 54 -32.52 17.11 32.81
N ASN A 55 -32.02 17.88 33.78
CA ASN A 55 -30.83 18.72 33.61
C ASN A 55 -29.55 17.93 33.88
N GLN A 56 -28.88 17.52 32.79
CA GLN A 56 -27.61 16.77 32.75
C GLN A 56 -26.54 17.24 33.76
N ARG A 57 -26.30 18.56 33.88
CA ARG A 57 -25.24 19.07 34.79
C ARG A 57 -25.65 19.01 36.25
N SER A 58 -26.95 18.99 36.52
CA SER A 58 -27.52 18.91 37.86
C SER A 58 -27.68 17.45 38.31
N SER A 59 -28.28 16.60 37.47
CA SER A 59 -28.43 15.16 37.75
C SER A 59 -27.09 14.51 38.03
N LEU A 60 -26.06 14.73 37.19
CA LEU A 60 -24.72 14.18 37.37
C LEU A 60 -24.09 14.55 38.73
N ARG A 61 -24.28 15.81 39.19
CA ARG A 61 -23.80 16.27 40.50
C ARG A 61 -24.51 15.56 41.64
N ILE A 62 -25.83 15.36 41.53
CA ILE A 62 -26.63 14.66 42.54
C ILE A 62 -26.26 13.17 42.59
N ARG A 63 -26.06 12.53 41.43
CA ARG A 63 -25.57 11.12 41.36
C ARG A 63 -24.19 10.98 42.01
N LEU A 64 -23.25 11.88 41.70
CA LEU A 64 -21.92 11.92 42.32
C LEU A 64 -21.99 12.15 43.84
N PHE A 65 -22.88 13.04 44.30
CA PHE A 65 -23.09 13.31 45.72
C PHE A 65 -23.58 12.06 46.45
N ASN A 66 -24.71 11.47 46.03
CA ASN A 66 -25.24 10.23 46.61
C ASN A 66 -24.21 9.09 46.56
N PHE A 67 -23.53 8.87 45.42
CA PHE A 67 -22.45 7.89 45.28
C PHE A 67 -21.34 8.07 46.34
N SER A 68 -20.85 9.30 46.53
CA SER A 68 -19.83 9.58 47.55
C SER A 68 -20.33 9.39 48.98
N LEU A 69 -21.60 9.72 49.27
CA LEU A 69 -22.23 9.45 50.57
C LEU A 69 -22.35 7.94 50.84
N LYS A 70 -22.77 7.14 49.86
CA LYS A 70 -22.87 5.67 50.00
C LYS A 70 -21.49 5.06 50.26
N LEU A 71 -20.47 5.43 49.48
CA LEU A 71 -19.08 4.98 49.73
C LEU A 71 -18.57 5.42 51.11
N LEU A 72 -18.88 6.64 51.56
CA LEU A 72 -18.52 7.12 52.89
C LEU A 72 -19.14 6.26 54.01
N THR A 73 -20.39 5.81 53.88
CA THR A 73 -20.96 4.89 54.89
C THR A 73 -20.27 3.53 54.95
N CYS A 74 -19.80 3.00 53.81
CA CYS A 74 -19.03 1.76 53.75
C CYS A 74 -17.62 1.94 54.31
N LEU A 75 -16.97 3.09 54.07
CA LEU A 75 -15.71 3.45 54.71
C LEU A 75 -15.86 3.57 56.24
N LEU A 76 -16.93 4.20 56.71
CA LEU A 76 -17.26 4.27 58.13
C LEU A 76 -17.54 2.89 58.76
N TYR A 77 -18.02 1.91 57.97
CA TYR A 77 -18.14 0.52 58.41
C TYR A 77 -16.76 -0.14 58.57
N ILE A 78 -15.83 0.04 57.62
CA ILE A 78 -14.44 -0.45 57.76
C ILE A 78 -13.78 0.17 58.99
N VAL A 79 -13.85 1.50 59.13
CA VAL A 79 -13.30 2.25 60.28
C VAL A 79 -13.91 1.77 61.59
N ARG A 80 -15.22 1.47 61.62
CA ARG A 80 -15.87 0.85 62.78
C ARG A 80 -15.24 -0.51 63.09
N VAL A 81 -15.19 -1.43 62.13
CA VAL A 81 -14.69 -2.82 62.35
C VAL A 81 -13.22 -2.85 62.80
N LEU A 82 -12.41 -1.86 62.45
CA LEU A 82 -11.01 -1.72 62.89
C LEU A 82 -10.85 -1.05 64.27
N LEU A 83 -11.91 -0.47 64.85
CA LEU A 83 -11.92 0.24 66.13
C LEU A 83 -12.76 -0.46 67.23
N ASP A 84 -13.21 -1.68 66.95
CA ASP A 84 -14.28 -2.41 67.63
C ASP A 84 -13.73 -3.76 68.14
N ASN A 85 -13.22 -3.74 69.38
CA ASN A 85 -12.56 -4.87 70.03
C ASN A 85 -13.56 -5.67 70.89
N PRO A 86 -13.96 -6.90 70.49
CA PRO A 86 -14.94 -7.71 71.22
C PRO A 86 -14.37 -8.40 72.48
N GLU A 87 -13.42 -7.74 73.15
CA GLU A 87 -12.81 -8.12 74.44
C GLU A 87 -13.03 -7.04 75.50
N GLU A 88 -13.39 -5.83 75.09
CA GLU A 88 -14.01 -4.84 75.98
C GLU A 88 -15.49 -5.26 76.21
N GLY A 89 -15.89 -5.40 77.47
CA GLY A 89 -17.20 -5.97 77.83
C GLY A 89 -18.40 -5.10 77.40
N ILE A 90 -19.37 -5.73 76.71
CA ILE A 90 -20.55 -5.09 76.10
C ILE A 90 -21.34 -4.29 77.14
N GLY A 91 -21.54 -3.00 76.90
CA GLY A 91 -22.31 -2.12 77.78
C GLY A 91 -23.76 -1.95 77.35
N CYS A 92 -24.70 -2.61 78.03
CA CYS A 92 -26.10 -2.19 78.00
C CYS A 92 -26.28 -0.91 78.84
N TRP A 93 -27.08 0.05 78.38
CA TRP A 93 -27.38 1.25 79.15
C TRP A 93 -28.30 0.86 80.33
N GLU A 94 -27.95 1.28 81.55
CA GLU A 94 -28.59 0.89 82.82
C GLU A 94 -28.45 -0.60 83.24
N CYS A 95 -27.42 -1.32 82.77
CA CYS A 95 -26.97 -2.56 83.40
C CYS A 95 -25.57 -2.40 84.02
N GLU A 96 -25.31 -3.05 85.17
CA GLU A 96 -23.95 -3.25 85.65
C GLU A 96 -23.12 -4.08 84.66
N LYS A 97 -21.81 -3.83 84.62
CA LYS A 97 -20.86 -4.64 83.84
C LYS A 97 -20.67 -6.01 84.49
N GLN A 98 -21.59 -6.93 84.24
CA GLN A 98 -21.43 -8.33 84.64
C GLN A 98 -20.28 -8.96 83.84
N ASN A 99 -19.19 -9.31 84.53
CA ASN A 99 -18.15 -10.15 83.98
C ASN A 99 -18.72 -11.55 83.71
N TYR A 100 -18.91 -11.91 82.45
CA TYR A 100 -19.28 -13.27 82.01
C TYR A 100 -18.11 -14.25 82.14
N THR A 101 -17.54 -14.36 83.35
CA THR A 101 -16.40 -15.24 83.69
C THR A 101 -16.84 -16.40 84.59
N ALA A 102 -18.06 -16.92 84.39
CA ALA A 102 -18.64 -17.97 85.24
C ALA A 102 -19.70 -18.88 84.54
N PHE A 103 -19.54 -19.24 83.26
CA PHE A 103 -20.25 -20.41 82.72
C PHE A 103 -19.49 -21.09 81.57
N ASN A 104 -18.54 -21.97 81.91
CA ASN A 104 -18.02 -22.96 80.97
C ASN A 104 -19.09 -24.05 80.71
N GLN A 105 -18.94 -24.79 79.61
CA GLN A 105 -19.78 -25.95 79.23
C GLN A 105 -21.20 -25.65 78.72
N SER A 106 -21.31 -24.86 77.65
CA SER A 106 -22.18 -25.23 76.51
C SER A 106 -21.68 -24.58 75.22
N THR A 107 -21.82 -25.29 74.09
CA THR A 107 -21.44 -24.79 72.75
C THR A 107 -22.55 -23.90 72.16
N ASN A 108 -22.97 -22.90 72.93
CA ASN A 108 -24.08 -22.01 72.57
C ASN A 108 -23.56 -20.78 71.82
N ILE A 109 -24.26 -20.41 70.74
CA ILE A 109 -23.90 -19.29 69.88
C ILE A 109 -24.16 -17.97 70.61
N ASN A 110 -23.14 -17.11 70.71
CA ASN A 110 -23.27 -15.81 71.39
C ASN A 110 -23.95 -14.75 70.49
N TRP A 111 -25.26 -14.88 70.34
CA TRP A 111 -26.11 -13.96 69.56
C TRP A 111 -26.01 -12.49 69.99
N SER A 112 -25.57 -12.21 71.22
CA SER A 112 -25.26 -10.86 71.71
C SER A 112 -24.29 -10.13 70.79
N HIS A 113 -23.18 -10.75 70.38
CA HIS A 113 -22.17 -10.14 69.50
C HIS A 113 -22.64 -9.90 68.04
N ILE A 114 -23.80 -10.45 67.66
CA ILE A 114 -24.45 -10.22 66.35
C ILE A 114 -25.38 -9.00 66.46
N PHE A 115 -26.30 -9.01 67.43
CA PHE A 115 -27.28 -7.92 67.55
C PHE A 115 -26.72 -6.66 68.22
N TRP A 116 -25.91 -6.81 69.27
CA TRP A 116 -25.32 -5.72 70.04
C TRP A 116 -23.86 -5.56 69.67
N VAL A 117 -23.54 -4.41 69.08
CA VAL A 117 -22.18 -4.06 68.69
C VAL A 117 -21.96 -2.59 69.03
N ASP A 118 -20.96 -2.30 69.85
CA ASP A 118 -20.78 -0.96 70.40
C ASP A 118 -20.28 0.03 69.32
N ARG A 119 -20.93 1.21 69.23
CA ARG A 119 -20.58 2.28 68.28
C ARG A 119 -20.02 3.47 69.02
N LYS A 120 -18.84 3.94 68.59
CA LYS A 120 -18.37 5.29 68.94
C LYS A 120 -19.38 6.30 68.40
N THR A 121 -19.93 7.14 69.28
CA THR A 121 -21.00 8.11 68.99
C THR A 121 -20.78 8.98 67.75
N PRO A 122 -19.58 9.48 67.40
CA PRO A 122 -19.38 10.23 66.14
C PRO A 122 -19.61 9.38 64.88
N LEU A 123 -19.24 8.10 64.87
CA LEU A 123 -19.47 7.21 63.72
C LEU A 123 -20.97 6.98 63.51
N TRP A 124 -21.71 6.77 64.59
CA TRP A 124 -23.18 6.67 64.56
C TRP A 124 -23.83 7.97 64.06
N ALA A 125 -23.43 9.13 64.59
CA ALA A 125 -24.00 10.41 64.22
C ALA A 125 -23.84 10.71 62.71
N VAL A 126 -22.65 10.51 62.16
CA VAL A 126 -22.40 10.70 60.71
C VAL A 126 -23.20 9.70 59.87
N GLN A 127 -23.29 8.43 60.27
CA GLN A 127 -24.11 7.43 59.57
C GLN A 127 -25.60 7.81 59.57
N VAL A 128 -26.13 8.32 60.69
CA VAL A 128 -27.52 8.80 60.80
C VAL A 128 -27.76 10.02 59.89
N SER A 129 -26.84 10.99 59.85
CA SER A 129 -26.96 12.14 58.95
C SER A 129 -27.03 11.71 57.47
N ILE A 130 -26.21 10.74 57.06
CA ILE A 130 -26.21 10.22 55.68
C ILE A 130 -27.49 9.41 55.39
N ALA A 131 -27.97 8.63 56.37
CA ALA A 131 -29.22 7.88 56.23
C ALA A 131 -30.43 8.81 56.04
N LEU A 132 -30.51 9.92 56.78
CA LEU A 132 -31.56 10.93 56.59
C LEU A 132 -31.50 11.57 55.19
N ILE A 133 -30.33 11.94 54.70
CA ILE A 133 -30.16 12.54 53.36
C ILE A 133 -30.61 11.56 52.27
N SER A 134 -30.13 10.32 52.31
CA SER A 134 -30.44 9.33 51.26
C SER A 134 -31.88 8.78 51.32
N PHE A 135 -32.50 8.74 52.50
CA PHE A 135 -33.93 8.53 52.64
C PHE A 135 -34.77 9.66 52.04
N LEU A 136 -34.41 10.92 52.30
CA LEU A 136 -35.10 12.09 51.71
C LEU A 136 -34.95 12.13 50.18
N GLU A 137 -33.75 11.86 49.65
CA GLU A 137 -33.52 11.78 48.20
C GLU A 137 -34.38 10.70 47.51
N THR A 138 -34.51 9.51 48.11
CA THR A 138 -35.30 8.43 47.51
C THR A 138 -36.81 8.69 47.57
N MET A 139 -37.32 9.27 48.67
CA MET A 139 -38.70 9.75 48.74
C MET A 139 -38.99 10.84 47.70
N LEU A 140 -38.02 11.72 47.43
CA LEU A 140 -38.14 12.74 46.41
C LEU A 140 -38.12 12.15 44.99
N LEU A 141 -37.21 11.20 44.71
CA LEU A 141 -37.17 10.50 43.43
C LEU A 141 -38.46 9.71 43.13
N ILE A 142 -39.11 9.12 44.14
CA ILE A 142 -40.44 8.52 44.03
C ILE A 142 -41.45 9.56 43.55
N TYR A 143 -41.59 10.69 44.25
CA TYR A 143 -42.53 11.76 43.89
C TYR A 143 -42.33 12.30 42.45
N LEU A 144 -41.07 12.45 42.02
CA LEU A 144 -40.71 12.97 40.71
C LEU A 144 -40.89 11.95 39.57
N SER A 145 -40.67 10.66 39.84
CA SER A 145 -40.77 9.58 38.84
C SER A 145 -42.14 8.87 38.82
N TYR A 146 -43.03 9.18 39.76
CA TYR A 146 -44.36 8.58 39.87
C TYR A 146 -45.19 8.74 38.59
N LYS A 147 -45.63 7.59 38.03
CA LYS A 147 -46.45 7.45 36.80
C LYS A 147 -47.81 6.77 37.04
N GLY A 148 -48.20 6.52 38.30
CA GLY A 148 -49.46 5.84 38.66
C GLY A 148 -49.27 4.71 39.67
N ASN A 149 -48.26 3.85 39.45
CA ASN A 149 -47.98 2.70 40.31
C ASN A 149 -46.89 3.00 41.35
N ILE A 150 -47.24 3.01 42.64
CA ILE A 150 -46.26 3.14 43.74
C ILE A 150 -45.57 1.79 44.02
N TRP A 151 -46.30 0.68 43.94
CA TRP A 151 -45.78 -0.69 44.15
C TRP A 151 -44.61 -1.04 43.23
N GLU A 152 -44.67 -0.60 41.97
CA GLU A 152 -43.60 -0.77 40.96
C GLU A 152 -42.30 -0.04 41.32
N GLN A 153 -42.34 0.92 42.24
CA GLN A 153 -41.18 1.64 42.76
C GLN A 153 -40.71 1.04 44.09
N ILE A 154 -41.64 0.70 44.98
CA ILE A 154 -41.35 0.06 46.28
C ILE A 154 -40.71 -1.32 46.13
N PHE A 155 -41.15 -2.14 45.17
CA PHE A 155 -40.64 -3.50 45.00
C PHE A 155 -39.29 -3.58 44.26
N ARG A 156 -38.66 -2.44 43.94
CA ARG A 156 -37.33 -2.42 43.31
C ARG A 156 -36.25 -2.71 44.34
N ILE A 157 -35.28 -3.55 43.97
CA ILE A 157 -34.15 -3.97 44.83
C ILE A 157 -33.44 -2.76 45.45
N SER A 158 -33.25 -1.67 44.69
CA SER A 158 -32.64 -0.43 45.20
C SER A 158 -33.47 0.25 46.30
N PHE A 159 -34.81 0.27 46.22
CA PHE A 159 -35.64 0.80 47.31
C PHE A 159 -35.64 -0.13 48.53
N ILE A 160 -35.70 -1.45 48.31
CA ILE A 160 -35.67 -2.45 49.39
C ILE A 160 -34.35 -2.35 50.19
N LEU A 161 -33.20 -2.27 49.50
CA LEU A 161 -31.90 -2.08 50.14
C LEU A 161 -31.78 -0.72 50.83
N GLU A 162 -32.34 0.34 50.26
CA GLU A 162 -32.37 1.67 50.89
C GLU A 162 -33.14 1.61 52.22
N MET A 163 -34.33 1.02 52.24
CA MET A 163 -35.14 0.91 53.46
C MET A 163 -34.48 0.04 54.53
N ILE A 164 -33.89 -1.10 54.15
CA ILE A 164 -33.14 -1.99 55.05
C ILE A 164 -31.98 -1.24 55.73
N ASN A 165 -31.33 -0.31 55.02
CA ASN A 165 -30.19 0.41 55.55
C ASN A 165 -30.57 1.68 56.31
N THR A 166 -31.46 2.53 55.79
CA THR A 166 -31.72 3.86 56.37
C THR A 166 -32.76 3.86 57.49
N VAL A 167 -33.84 3.06 57.38
CA VAL A 167 -34.93 3.08 58.36
C VAL A 167 -34.45 2.69 59.76
N PRO A 168 -33.58 1.67 59.96
CA PRO A 168 -33.00 1.38 61.27
C PRO A 168 -32.21 2.55 61.86
N PHE A 169 -31.41 3.29 61.06
CA PHE A 169 -30.70 4.47 61.56
C PHE A 169 -31.67 5.56 62.04
N ILE A 170 -32.75 5.80 61.30
CA ILE A 170 -33.81 6.75 61.68
C ILE A 170 -34.47 6.32 63.01
N ILE A 171 -34.74 5.02 63.20
CA ILE A 171 -35.28 4.47 64.46
C ILE A 171 -34.34 4.74 65.64
N THR A 172 -33.01 4.64 65.47
CA THR A 172 -32.04 4.93 66.55
C THR A 172 -31.98 6.40 66.99
N ILE A 173 -32.62 7.32 66.27
CA ILE A 173 -32.81 8.72 66.73
C ILE A 173 -33.83 8.76 67.87
N PHE A 174 -34.96 8.08 67.68
CA PHE A 174 -36.09 8.06 68.63
C PHE A 174 -35.85 7.09 69.80
N TRP A 175 -35.11 6.00 69.57
CA TRP A 175 -34.85 4.96 70.57
C TRP A 175 -33.36 4.94 70.99
N PRO A 176 -32.98 5.62 72.08
CA PRO A 176 -31.59 5.66 72.53
C PRO A 176 -30.91 4.30 72.81
N PRO A 177 -31.55 3.25 73.38
CA PRO A 177 -30.87 1.97 73.58
C PRO A 177 -30.52 1.25 72.27
N LEU A 178 -31.23 1.53 71.17
CA LEU A 178 -30.98 0.90 69.88
C LEU A 178 -29.73 1.45 69.16
N ARG A 179 -29.01 2.41 69.74
CA ARG A 179 -27.75 2.94 69.17
C ARG A 179 -26.67 1.88 68.99
N ASN A 180 -26.66 0.82 69.80
CA ASN A 180 -25.71 -0.30 69.68
C ASN A 180 -26.27 -1.47 68.83
N LEU A 181 -27.50 -1.36 68.30
CA LEU A 181 -28.07 -2.37 67.40
C LEU A 181 -27.30 -2.42 66.07
N PHE A 182 -26.96 -3.62 65.61
CA PHE A 182 -26.34 -3.81 64.31
C PHE A 182 -27.27 -3.38 63.15
N ILE A 183 -26.69 -2.76 62.12
CA ILE A 183 -27.37 -2.34 60.89
C ILE A 183 -26.46 -2.75 59.72
N PRO A 184 -26.95 -3.48 58.70
CA PRO A 184 -26.13 -4.05 57.61
C PRO A 184 -25.72 -3.02 56.55
N VAL A 185 -25.24 -1.85 56.98
CA VAL A 185 -24.92 -0.68 56.15
C VAL A 185 -23.89 -0.97 55.04
N PHE A 186 -23.12 -2.06 55.14
CA PHE A 186 -22.25 -2.56 54.07
C PHE A 186 -23.00 -2.87 52.76
N LEU A 187 -24.31 -3.13 52.81
CA LEU A 187 -25.18 -3.27 51.63
C LEU A 187 -25.28 -1.98 50.78
N ASN A 188 -24.88 -0.81 51.32
CA ASN A 188 -24.81 0.44 50.55
C ASN A 188 -23.81 0.36 49.38
N CYS A 189 -22.91 -0.63 49.32
CA CYS A 189 -22.08 -0.88 48.13
C CYS A 189 -22.91 -1.13 46.87
N TRP A 190 -23.98 -1.93 46.95
CA TRP A 190 -24.87 -2.17 45.80
C TRP A 190 -25.64 -0.91 45.39
N LEU A 191 -25.98 -0.04 46.36
CA LEU A 191 -26.61 1.26 46.08
C LEU A 191 -25.64 2.25 45.44
N ALA A 192 -24.36 2.24 45.83
CA ALA A 192 -23.30 2.97 45.14
C ALA A 192 -23.13 2.46 43.70
N LYS A 193 -23.18 1.13 43.48
CA LYS A 193 -23.15 0.53 42.13
C LYS A 193 -24.32 1.00 41.27
N TYR A 194 -25.56 0.97 41.79
CA TYR A 194 -26.73 1.53 41.09
C TYR A 194 -26.59 3.04 40.82
N ALA A 195 -26.03 3.83 41.74
CA ALA A 195 -25.78 5.26 41.51
C ALA A 195 -24.77 5.50 40.37
N LEU A 196 -23.72 4.68 40.30
CA LEU A 196 -22.68 4.72 39.26
C LEU A 196 -23.22 4.29 37.88
N GLU A 197 -24.08 3.27 37.79
CA GLU A 197 -24.78 2.90 36.55
C GLU A 197 -25.65 4.06 36.02
N ASN A 198 -26.45 4.68 36.89
CA ASN A 198 -27.29 5.82 36.50
C ASN A 198 -26.44 7.03 36.06
N MET A 199 -25.32 7.29 36.74
CA MET A 199 -24.36 8.33 36.37
C MET A 199 -23.74 8.09 34.99
N ILE A 200 -23.40 6.83 34.67
CA ILE A 200 -22.86 6.41 33.37
C ILE A 200 -23.89 6.57 32.25
N ASN A 201 -25.16 6.23 32.50
CA ASN A 201 -26.23 6.35 31.52
C ASN A 201 -26.55 7.83 31.19
N ASP A 202 -26.56 8.71 32.19
CA ASP A 202 -26.64 10.17 31.99
C ASP A 202 -25.44 10.69 31.15
N LEU A 203 -24.24 10.13 31.36
CA LEU A 203 -23.03 10.48 30.61
C LEU A 203 -23.07 9.98 29.16
N HIS A 204 -23.60 8.78 28.92
CA HIS A 204 -23.75 8.21 27.57
C HIS A 204 -24.79 9.00 26.75
N ARG A 205 -25.91 9.41 27.37
CA ARG A 205 -26.90 10.30 26.75
C ARG A 205 -26.31 11.66 26.34
N ALA A 206 -25.30 12.14 27.06
CA ALA A 206 -24.62 13.40 26.78
C ALA A 206 -23.45 13.29 25.78
N ILE A 207 -22.84 12.11 25.63
CA ILE A 207 -21.61 11.91 24.89
C ILE A 207 -21.70 10.61 24.07
N GLN A 208 -22.04 10.76 22.78
CA GLN A 208 -21.93 9.70 21.79
C GLN A 208 -20.46 9.36 21.49
N ARG A 209 -19.80 8.67 22.43
CA ARG A 209 -18.47 8.06 22.25
C ARG A 209 -18.56 6.57 22.57
N THR A 210 -18.55 5.76 21.52
CA THR A 210 -18.45 4.29 21.58
C THR A 210 -17.36 3.81 22.55
N GLN A 211 -16.16 4.36 22.40
CA GLN A 211 -15.00 4.08 23.26
C GLN A 211 -15.20 4.43 24.75
N SER A 212 -16.09 5.38 25.08
CA SER A 212 -16.46 5.67 26.46
C SER A 212 -17.48 4.68 27.02
N ALA A 213 -18.37 4.13 26.19
CA ALA A 213 -19.33 3.10 26.62
C ALA A 213 -18.62 1.83 27.09
N MET A 214 -17.67 1.30 26.30
CA MET A 214 -16.92 0.08 26.64
C MET A 214 -16.16 0.19 27.96
N PHE A 215 -15.45 1.32 28.18
CA PHE A 215 -14.74 1.57 29.43
C PHE A 215 -15.69 1.71 30.63
N ASN A 216 -16.83 2.37 30.44
CA ASN A 216 -17.83 2.55 31.50
C ASN A 216 -18.50 1.22 31.88
N GLN A 217 -18.78 0.33 30.92
CA GLN A 217 -19.31 -1.01 31.20
C GLN A 217 -18.28 -1.87 31.94
N VAL A 218 -17.01 -1.87 31.50
CA VAL A 218 -15.90 -2.50 32.25
C VAL A 218 -15.80 -1.99 33.69
N LEU A 219 -16.00 -0.69 33.94
CA LEU A 219 -16.03 -0.13 35.30
C LEU A 219 -17.20 -0.68 36.13
N ILE A 220 -18.38 -0.85 35.54
CA ILE A 220 -19.56 -1.43 36.21
C ILE A 220 -19.29 -2.89 36.63
N LEU A 221 -18.62 -3.69 35.78
CA LEU A 221 -18.24 -5.08 36.08
C LEU A 221 -17.15 -5.18 37.16
N ILE A 222 -16.18 -4.27 37.16
CA ILE A 222 -15.22 -4.17 38.27
C ILE A 222 -15.95 -3.82 39.58
N CYS A 223 -16.97 -2.96 39.52
CA CYS A 223 -17.80 -2.65 40.68
C CYS A 223 -18.67 -3.83 41.16
N THR A 224 -19.22 -4.70 40.30
CA THR A 224 -19.97 -5.89 40.78
C THR A 224 -19.08 -6.86 41.53
N LEU A 225 -17.90 -7.18 40.99
CA LEU A 225 -16.90 -8.05 41.61
C LEU A 225 -16.50 -7.52 43.00
N LEU A 226 -16.18 -6.22 43.09
CA LEU A 226 -15.82 -5.58 44.36
C LEU A 226 -16.98 -5.54 45.36
N CYS A 227 -18.21 -5.29 44.92
CA CYS A 227 -19.39 -5.29 45.80
C CYS A 227 -19.70 -6.69 46.35
N LEU A 228 -19.65 -7.72 45.50
CA LEU A 228 -19.87 -9.12 45.91
C LEU A 228 -18.84 -9.53 46.96
N VAL A 229 -17.55 -9.30 46.71
CA VAL A 229 -16.48 -9.56 47.69
C VAL A 229 -16.71 -8.79 48.97
N PHE A 230 -16.96 -7.48 48.92
CA PHE A 230 -17.16 -6.65 50.12
C PHE A 230 -18.37 -7.07 50.97
N THR A 231 -19.48 -7.47 50.34
CA THR A 231 -20.64 -7.98 51.09
C THR A 231 -20.37 -9.35 51.72
N GLY A 232 -19.62 -10.23 51.04
CA GLY A 232 -19.13 -11.48 51.61
C GLY A 232 -18.25 -11.26 52.85
N THR A 233 -17.24 -10.39 52.75
CA THR A 233 -16.34 -10.12 53.88
C THR A 233 -17.09 -9.54 55.07
N CYS A 234 -17.93 -8.52 54.85
CA CYS A 234 -18.65 -7.85 55.91
C CYS A 234 -19.66 -8.77 56.61
N GLY A 235 -20.34 -9.65 55.85
CA GLY A 235 -21.27 -10.64 56.41
C GLY A 235 -20.57 -11.73 57.21
N ILE A 236 -19.51 -12.32 56.66
CA ILE A 236 -18.78 -13.43 57.33
C ILE A 236 -17.99 -12.91 58.54
N GLN A 237 -17.34 -11.75 58.45
CA GLN A 237 -16.71 -11.08 59.61
C GLN A 237 -17.72 -10.85 60.72
N HIS A 238 -18.94 -10.44 60.37
CA HIS A 238 -19.97 -10.11 61.36
C HIS A 238 -20.52 -11.37 62.06
N LEU A 239 -20.86 -12.43 61.33
CA LEU A 239 -21.46 -13.63 61.92
C LEU A 239 -20.47 -14.47 62.75
N GLU A 240 -19.19 -14.52 62.36
CA GLU A 240 -18.16 -15.23 63.14
C GLU A 240 -17.78 -14.53 64.46
N ARG A 241 -18.23 -13.30 64.72
CA ARG A 241 -18.10 -12.65 66.05
C ARG A 241 -18.76 -13.45 67.18
N ALA A 242 -19.74 -14.30 66.87
CA ALA A 242 -20.41 -15.18 67.83
C ALA A 242 -19.63 -16.49 68.12
N GLY A 243 -18.49 -16.72 67.46
CA GLY A 243 -17.65 -17.91 67.59
C GLY A 243 -16.17 -17.57 67.44
N GLU A 244 -15.59 -17.81 66.26
CA GLU A 244 -14.17 -17.55 66.02
C GLU A 244 -13.94 -16.12 65.53
N LYS A 245 -13.40 -15.25 66.38
CA LYS A 245 -13.24 -13.80 66.14
C LYS A 245 -12.31 -13.45 64.94
N LEU A 246 -12.81 -13.62 63.72
CA LEU A 246 -12.07 -13.31 62.49
C LEU A 246 -11.89 -11.79 62.30
N SER A 247 -10.67 -11.38 62.00
CA SER A 247 -10.37 -10.01 61.55
C SER A 247 -10.92 -9.77 60.13
N LEU A 248 -11.16 -8.49 59.78
CA LEU A 248 -11.64 -8.13 58.45
C LEU A 248 -10.74 -8.67 57.33
N PHE A 249 -9.41 -8.65 57.51
CA PHE A 249 -8.47 -9.21 56.54
C PHE A 249 -8.54 -10.74 56.44
N LYS A 250 -8.68 -11.46 57.57
CA LYS A 250 -8.90 -12.92 57.54
C LYS A 250 -10.24 -13.29 56.88
N SER A 251 -11.29 -12.49 57.07
CA SER A 251 -12.56 -12.67 56.34
C SER A 251 -12.44 -12.40 54.84
N PHE A 252 -11.62 -11.42 54.42
CA PHE A 252 -11.32 -11.15 53.02
C PHE A 252 -10.56 -12.31 52.36
N TYR A 253 -9.50 -12.78 53.02
CA TYR A 253 -8.75 -13.95 52.58
C TYR A 253 -9.67 -15.19 52.44
N PHE A 254 -10.54 -15.45 53.42
CA PHE A 254 -11.50 -16.55 53.35
C PHE A 254 -12.50 -16.42 52.18
N CYS A 255 -13.03 -15.21 51.95
CA CYS A 255 -13.94 -14.97 50.82
C CYS A 255 -13.26 -15.19 49.47
N ILE A 256 -12.04 -14.68 49.26
CA ILE A 256 -11.36 -14.86 47.97
C ILE A 256 -10.92 -16.32 47.76
N VAL A 257 -10.53 -17.05 48.81
CA VAL A 257 -10.19 -18.50 48.76
C VAL A 257 -11.41 -19.40 48.52
N THR A 258 -12.60 -19.02 49.00
CA THR A 258 -13.85 -19.76 48.72
C THR A 258 -14.42 -19.42 47.34
N PHE A 259 -14.40 -18.16 46.93
CA PHE A 259 -14.87 -17.73 45.60
C PHE A 259 -13.97 -18.18 44.44
N SER A 260 -12.67 -18.38 44.68
CA SER A 260 -11.75 -19.04 43.74
C SER A 260 -11.85 -20.57 43.76
N THR A 261 -12.74 -21.15 44.58
CA THR A 261 -12.94 -22.60 44.76
C THR A 261 -11.72 -23.37 45.28
N VAL A 262 -10.67 -22.68 45.77
CA VAL A 262 -9.42 -23.29 46.25
C VAL A 262 -9.58 -23.98 47.62
N GLY A 263 -10.33 -23.37 48.54
CA GLY A 263 -10.82 -24.05 49.76
C GLY A 263 -9.75 -24.62 50.70
N TYR A 264 -8.65 -23.90 50.97
CA TYR A 264 -7.53 -24.38 51.81
C TYR A 264 -7.89 -24.95 53.20
N GLY A 265 -9.02 -24.54 53.79
CA GLY A 265 -9.48 -25.03 55.09
C GLY A 265 -8.75 -24.45 56.32
N ASP A 266 -7.80 -23.53 56.13
CA ASP A 266 -7.06 -22.87 57.22
C ASP A 266 -7.91 -21.84 57.99
N VAL A 267 -8.92 -21.27 57.33
CA VAL A 267 -10.01 -20.49 57.93
C VAL A 267 -11.32 -21.17 57.53
N THR A 268 -12.20 -21.45 58.50
CA THR A 268 -13.46 -22.17 58.27
C THR A 268 -14.60 -21.62 59.15
N PRO A 269 -15.85 -21.56 58.63
CA PRO A 269 -17.00 -21.10 59.39
C PRO A 269 -17.48 -22.20 60.36
N LYS A 270 -17.52 -21.89 61.66
CA LYS A 270 -17.84 -22.87 62.72
C LYS A 270 -19.22 -22.66 63.34
N ILE A 271 -19.94 -21.63 62.90
CA ILE A 271 -21.17 -21.13 63.50
C ILE A 271 -22.35 -21.30 62.53
N TRP A 272 -23.52 -21.73 63.02
CA TRP A 272 -24.66 -22.09 62.16
C TRP A 272 -25.07 -21.00 61.13
N PRO A 273 -25.29 -19.73 61.52
CA PRO A 273 -25.63 -18.69 60.55
C PRO A 273 -24.48 -18.34 59.58
N SER A 274 -23.20 -18.46 59.97
CA SER A 274 -22.08 -18.20 59.07
C SER A 274 -21.92 -19.33 58.04
N GLN A 275 -22.13 -20.58 58.43
CA GLN A 275 -22.17 -21.73 57.52
C GLN A 275 -23.28 -21.57 56.48
N LEU A 276 -24.50 -21.19 56.91
CA LEU A 276 -25.61 -20.90 56.00
C LEU A 276 -25.29 -19.73 55.04
N LEU A 277 -24.70 -18.64 55.55
CA LEU A 277 -24.26 -17.52 54.71
C LEU A 277 -23.21 -17.97 53.69
N VAL A 278 -22.26 -18.81 54.07
CA VAL A 278 -21.21 -19.31 53.17
C VAL A 278 -21.79 -20.20 52.06
N VAL A 279 -22.75 -21.08 52.36
CA VAL A 279 -23.47 -21.84 51.32
C VAL A 279 -24.17 -20.90 50.34
N ILE A 280 -24.90 -19.90 50.83
CA ILE A 280 -25.59 -18.90 49.98
C ILE A 280 -24.58 -18.12 49.12
N MET A 281 -23.48 -17.64 49.72
CA MET A 281 -22.46 -16.86 49.02
C MET A 281 -21.69 -17.71 48.00
N ILE A 282 -21.48 -19.01 48.23
CA ILE A 282 -20.91 -19.93 47.22
C ILE A 282 -21.88 -20.08 46.05
N CYS A 283 -23.18 -20.32 46.29
CA CYS A 283 -24.17 -20.40 45.21
C CYS A 283 -24.26 -19.11 44.38
N VAL A 284 -24.23 -17.94 45.02
CA VAL A 284 -24.20 -16.64 44.34
C VAL A 284 -22.89 -16.44 43.57
N ALA A 285 -21.74 -16.75 44.17
CA ALA A 285 -20.43 -16.58 43.55
C ALA A 285 -20.24 -17.48 42.31
N LEU A 286 -20.63 -18.76 42.38
CA LEU A 286 -20.51 -19.71 41.28
C LEU A 286 -21.36 -19.35 40.05
N VAL A 287 -22.47 -18.63 40.24
CA VAL A 287 -23.30 -18.13 39.13
C VAL A 287 -22.80 -16.77 38.63
N VAL A 288 -22.52 -15.83 39.53
CA VAL A 288 -22.23 -14.44 39.14
C VAL A 288 -20.79 -14.24 38.67
N LEU A 289 -19.80 -14.84 39.34
CA LEU A 289 -18.40 -14.55 39.05
C LEU A 289 -17.96 -15.01 37.65
N PRO A 290 -18.27 -16.24 37.17
CA PRO A 290 -17.86 -16.66 35.83
C PRO A 290 -18.42 -15.74 34.74
N LEU A 291 -19.73 -15.45 34.78
CA LEU A 291 -20.38 -14.57 33.82
C LEU A 291 -19.78 -13.16 33.82
N GLN A 292 -19.47 -12.60 34.99
CA GLN A 292 -18.86 -11.27 35.10
C GLN A 292 -17.40 -11.25 34.69
N PHE A 293 -16.64 -12.34 34.85
CA PHE A 293 -15.29 -12.45 34.33
C PHE A 293 -15.26 -12.65 32.80
N GLU A 294 -16.15 -13.47 32.23
CA GLU A 294 -16.27 -13.65 30.78
C GLU A 294 -16.68 -12.35 30.08
N GLU A 295 -17.70 -11.64 30.60
CA GLU A 295 -18.11 -10.33 30.06
C GLU A 295 -16.97 -9.29 30.17
N LEU A 296 -16.26 -9.26 31.31
CA LEU A 296 -15.13 -8.35 31.54
C LEU A 296 -13.96 -8.64 30.57
N VAL A 297 -13.62 -9.90 30.36
CA VAL A 297 -12.57 -10.33 29.42
C VAL A 297 -12.97 -10.04 27.98
N TYR A 298 -14.24 -10.29 27.61
CA TYR A 298 -14.79 -9.99 26.29
C TYR A 298 -14.66 -8.50 25.97
N LEU A 299 -15.22 -7.62 26.80
CA LEU A 299 -15.19 -6.16 26.59
C LEU A 299 -13.76 -5.61 26.60
N TRP A 300 -12.87 -6.18 27.42
CA TRP A 300 -11.45 -5.81 27.45
C TRP A 300 -10.72 -6.22 26.17
N MET A 301 -10.99 -7.42 25.65
CA MET A 301 -10.40 -7.93 24.41
C MET A 301 -10.95 -7.23 23.17
N GLU A 302 -12.25 -6.94 23.11
CA GLU A 302 -12.88 -6.16 22.06
C GLU A 302 -12.30 -4.74 21.99
N ARG A 303 -12.10 -4.10 23.15
CA ARG A 303 -11.41 -2.80 23.25
C ARG A 303 -9.96 -2.85 22.75
N GLN A 304 -9.27 -3.98 22.86
CA GLN A 304 -7.94 -4.17 22.24
C GLN A 304 -8.03 -4.36 20.72
N LYS A 305 -9.00 -5.15 20.23
CA LYS A 305 -9.24 -5.37 18.79
C LYS A 305 -9.62 -4.08 18.05
N SER A 306 -10.53 -3.29 18.62
CA SER A 306 -11.08 -2.07 18.00
C SER A 306 -10.07 -0.91 17.93
N GLY A 307 -8.87 -1.09 18.52
CA GLY A 307 -7.88 -0.06 18.69
C GLY A 307 -8.29 0.99 19.72
N GLY A 308 -7.31 1.75 20.20
CA GLY A 308 -7.52 2.83 21.16
C GLY A 308 -8.07 4.11 20.50
N ASN A 309 -7.56 5.24 20.98
CA ASN A 309 -7.66 6.54 20.33
C ASN A 309 -6.23 7.11 20.24
N TYR A 310 -5.89 7.78 19.15
CA TYR A 310 -4.65 8.56 19.09
C TYR A 310 -4.79 9.77 20.03
N SER A 311 -3.85 9.92 20.97
CA SER A 311 -4.03 10.85 22.09
C SER A 311 -3.77 12.29 21.65
N ARG A 312 -4.57 13.25 22.16
CA ARG A 312 -4.40 14.67 21.80
C ARG A 312 -3.02 15.22 22.17
N HIS A 313 -2.47 14.79 23.31
CA HIS A 313 -1.13 15.21 23.71
C HIS A 313 -0.08 14.75 22.69
N ARG A 314 -0.12 13.46 22.33
CA ARG A 314 0.77 12.87 21.33
C ARG A 314 0.65 13.58 19.98
N ALA A 315 -0.58 13.74 19.49
CA ALA A 315 -0.87 14.43 18.23
C ALA A 315 -0.40 15.90 18.19
N GLN A 316 -0.08 16.52 19.33
CA GLN A 316 0.43 17.90 19.41
C GLN A 316 1.95 17.97 19.60
N THR A 317 2.63 16.86 19.90
CA THR A 317 4.08 16.78 20.10
C THR A 317 4.80 15.98 19.02
N GLU A 318 4.13 14.99 18.45
CA GLU A 318 4.63 14.05 17.45
C GLU A 318 3.85 14.24 16.14
N LYS A 319 4.53 14.08 15.00
CA LYS A 319 3.92 14.16 13.67
C LYS A 319 3.29 12.82 13.31
N HIS A 320 2.05 12.82 12.83
CA HIS A 320 1.37 11.62 12.32
C HIS A 320 0.77 11.80 10.94
N VAL A 321 0.67 10.68 10.24
CA VAL A 321 0.01 10.53 8.94
C VAL A 321 -1.08 9.46 9.08
N VAL A 322 -2.22 9.67 8.44
CA VAL A 322 -3.38 8.78 8.55
C VAL A 322 -3.57 7.97 7.27
N LEU A 323 -3.64 6.65 7.40
CA LEU A 323 -3.83 5.69 6.30
C LEU A 323 -5.27 5.15 6.34
N CYS A 324 -6.08 5.47 5.34
CA CYS A 324 -7.49 5.10 5.24
C CYS A 324 -7.71 4.04 4.15
N VAL A 325 -8.18 2.85 4.54
CA VAL A 325 -8.25 1.67 3.67
C VAL A 325 -9.46 0.78 4.01
N SER A 326 -9.93 -0.02 3.06
CA SER A 326 -11.07 -0.95 3.20
C SER A 326 -10.69 -2.22 3.96
N SER A 327 -9.56 -2.83 3.57
CA SER A 327 -8.97 -4.00 4.21
C SER A 327 -7.45 -3.97 4.03
N LEU A 328 -6.69 -4.44 5.02
CA LEU A 328 -5.22 -4.51 4.98
C LEU A 328 -4.75 -5.92 4.63
N LYS A 329 -4.27 -6.13 3.39
CA LYS A 329 -3.36 -7.26 3.10
C LYS A 329 -1.96 -6.95 3.65
N ILE A 330 -1.16 -8.01 3.88
CA ILE A 330 0.23 -7.90 4.35
C ILE A 330 1.04 -7.05 3.37
N ASP A 331 0.96 -7.37 2.08
CA ASP A 331 1.82 -6.83 1.03
C ASP A 331 1.69 -5.30 0.95
N LEU A 332 0.44 -4.81 0.85
CA LEU A 332 0.11 -3.38 0.84
C LEU A 332 0.67 -2.64 2.07
N LEU A 333 0.57 -3.23 3.26
CA LEU A 333 1.09 -2.63 4.50
C LEU A 333 2.62 -2.68 4.55
N MET A 334 3.23 -3.77 4.13
CA MET A 334 4.69 -3.94 4.12
C MET A 334 5.35 -3.00 3.13
N ASP A 335 4.83 -2.90 1.90
CA ASP A 335 5.34 -2.02 0.85
C ASP A 335 5.17 -0.55 1.28
N PHE A 336 4.04 -0.19 1.90
CA PHE A 336 3.83 1.13 2.51
C PHE A 336 4.85 1.45 3.61
N LEU A 337 4.99 0.58 4.62
CA LEU A 337 5.86 0.84 5.77
C LEU A 337 7.34 0.85 5.38
N ASN A 338 7.74 0.00 4.45
CA ASN A 338 9.13 -0.07 3.96
C ASN A 338 9.52 1.18 3.15
N GLU A 339 8.66 1.65 2.24
CA GLU A 339 8.89 2.88 1.47
C GLU A 339 8.86 4.13 2.37
N PHE A 340 7.85 4.24 3.23
CA PHE A 340 7.67 5.39 4.13
C PHE A 340 8.85 5.53 5.11
N TYR A 341 9.31 4.45 5.73
CA TYR A 341 10.42 4.51 6.71
C TYR A 341 11.83 4.35 6.12
N ALA A 342 11.98 4.11 4.80
CA ALA A 342 13.29 4.12 4.12
C ALA A 342 13.98 5.49 4.20
N HIS A 343 13.20 6.56 4.10
CA HIS A 343 13.63 7.95 4.15
C HIS A 343 14.05 8.38 5.57
N PRO A 344 15.23 9.01 5.77
CA PRO A 344 15.71 9.37 7.11
C PRO A 344 14.85 10.43 7.82
N ARG A 345 14.23 11.34 7.06
CA ARG A 345 13.35 12.41 7.59
C ARG A 345 12.02 11.89 8.15
N LEU A 346 11.63 10.66 7.80
CA LEU A 346 10.34 10.05 8.14
C LEU A 346 10.41 9.12 9.38
N GLN A 347 11.59 8.90 9.94
CA GLN A 347 11.81 7.90 11.00
C GLN A 347 11.14 8.24 12.35
N ASP A 348 10.76 9.50 12.55
CA ASP A 348 10.08 10.02 13.75
C ASP A 348 8.55 10.14 13.57
N TYR A 349 8.02 9.83 12.37
CA TYR A 349 6.60 9.93 12.06
C TYR A 349 5.81 8.71 12.55
N TYR A 350 4.58 8.96 13.00
CA TYR A 350 3.61 7.92 13.36
C TYR A 350 2.64 7.63 12.21
N VAL A 351 2.42 6.35 11.91
CA VAL A 351 1.41 5.90 10.95
C VAL A 351 0.17 5.45 11.73
N VAL A 352 -0.93 6.19 11.59
CA VAL A 352 -2.22 5.85 12.20
C VAL A 352 -3.12 5.24 11.12
N ILE A 353 -3.49 3.97 11.26
CA ILE A 353 -4.31 3.28 10.25
C ILE A 353 -5.79 3.31 10.67
N LEU A 354 -6.67 3.76 9.78
CA LEU A 354 -8.12 3.66 9.89
C LEU A 354 -8.63 2.62 8.90
N CYS A 355 -9.19 1.53 9.43
CA CYS A 355 -9.70 0.40 8.65
C CYS A 355 -11.00 -0.15 9.27
N PRO A 356 -12.07 -0.42 8.50
CA PRO A 356 -13.36 -0.84 9.07
C PRO A 356 -13.42 -2.32 9.47
N THR A 357 -12.66 -3.20 8.79
CA THR A 357 -12.52 -4.62 9.17
C THR A 357 -11.74 -4.78 10.49
N GLU A 358 -11.69 -5.98 11.07
CA GLU A 358 -10.80 -6.27 12.19
C GLU A 358 -9.32 -6.42 11.77
N MET A 359 -8.41 -6.50 12.74
CA MET A 359 -6.99 -6.71 12.50
C MET A 359 -6.70 -8.20 12.21
N ASP A 360 -6.37 -8.50 10.95
CA ASP A 360 -5.93 -9.82 10.50
C ASP A 360 -4.79 -10.41 11.35
N ILE A 361 -4.82 -11.73 11.56
CA ILE A 361 -3.80 -12.50 12.29
C ILE A 361 -2.39 -12.26 11.72
N GLN A 362 -2.29 -12.07 10.40
CA GLN A 362 -1.04 -11.78 9.70
C GLN A 362 -0.53 -10.37 10.02
N VAL A 363 -1.37 -9.36 9.80
CA VAL A 363 -1.08 -7.95 10.08
C VAL A 363 -0.73 -7.75 11.57
N ARG A 364 -1.40 -8.47 12.47
CA ARG A 364 -1.09 -8.47 13.91
C ARG A 364 0.34 -8.92 14.22
N ARG A 365 0.87 -9.91 13.49
CA ARG A 365 2.28 -10.34 13.65
C ARG A 365 3.27 -9.30 13.15
N VAL A 366 2.94 -8.59 12.07
CA VAL A 366 3.73 -7.43 11.59
C VAL A 366 3.74 -6.34 12.66
N LEU A 367 2.58 -5.88 13.12
CA LEU A 367 2.45 -4.80 14.10
C LEU A 367 3.05 -5.12 15.48
N GLN A 368 3.35 -6.38 15.80
CA GLN A 368 4.05 -6.79 17.02
C GLN A 368 5.58 -6.66 16.96
N ILE A 369 6.17 -6.51 15.77
CA ILE A 369 7.63 -6.37 15.62
C ILE A 369 8.10 -5.03 16.22
N PRO A 370 9.19 -5.00 17.03
CA PRO A 370 9.61 -3.81 17.78
C PRO A 370 9.78 -2.51 16.98
N LEU A 371 10.15 -2.61 15.70
CA LEU A 371 10.30 -1.48 14.79
C LEU A 371 8.98 -0.78 14.47
N TRP A 372 7.89 -1.55 14.35
CA TRP A 372 6.58 -1.04 13.96
C TRP A 372 5.63 -0.87 15.15
N SER A 373 5.78 -1.67 16.22
CA SER A 373 4.92 -1.57 17.42
C SER A 373 5.02 -0.23 18.16
N GLN A 374 6.13 0.50 17.98
CA GLN A 374 6.29 1.86 18.49
C GLN A 374 5.73 2.93 17.54
N ARG A 375 5.71 2.69 16.23
CA ARG A 375 5.47 3.68 15.17
C ARG A 375 4.08 3.60 14.53
N VAL A 376 3.49 2.42 14.48
CA VAL A 376 2.28 2.11 13.71
C VAL A 376 1.13 1.82 14.68
N ILE A 377 0.04 2.56 14.55
CA ILE A 377 -1.12 2.48 15.45
C ILE A 377 -2.36 2.17 14.61
N TYR A 378 -2.81 0.94 14.69
CA TYR A 378 -4.04 0.50 14.04
C TYR A 378 -5.27 0.87 14.88
N LEU A 379 -6.24 1.52 14.24
CA LEU A 379 -7.54 1.91 14.80
C LEU A 379 -8.65 1.33 13.92
N GLN A 380 -9.51 0.49 14.49
CA GLN A 380 -10.69 0.02 13.76
C GLN A 380 -11.70 1.16 13.64
N GLY A 381 -12.06 1.54 12.42
CA GLY A 381 -12.93 2.68 12.15
C GLY A 381 -13.04 3.00 10.67
N SER A 382 -14.06 3.76 10.27
CA SER A 382 -14.25 4.16 8.87
C SER A 382 -14.01 5.66 8.70
N ALA A 383 -13.27 6.05 7.65
CA ALA A 383 -13.07 7.45 7.31
C ALA A 383 -14.36 8.21 6.94
N LEU A 384 -15.48 7.49 6.74
CA LEU A 384 -16.82 8.06 6.55
C LEU A 384 -17.51 8.47 7.87
N LYS A 385 -16.84 8.35 9.03
CA LYS A 385 -17.41 8.65 10.36
C LYS A 385 -16.53 9.66 11.10
N ASP A 386 -17.05 10.86 11.33
CA ASP A 386 -16.41 11.96 12.07
C ASP A 386 -15.85 11.50 13.44
N GLN A 387 -16.51 10.53 14.09
CA GLN A 387 -16.06 9.95 15.36
C GLN A 387 -14.72 9.22 15.21
N ASP A 388 -14.51 8.46 14.14
CA ASP A 388 -13.27 7.74 13.88
C ASP A 388 -12.16 8.69 13.37
N LEU A 389 -12.53 9.71 12.58
CA LEU A 389 -11.64 10.81 12.22
C LEU A 389 -11.12 11.55 13.47
N MET A 390 -12.01 11.78 14.44
CA MET A 390 -11.67 12.33 15.77
C MET A 390 -10.85 11.39 16.65
N ARG A 391 -10.85 10.06 16.40
CA ARG A 391 -9.98 9.09 17.06
C ARG A 391 -8.59 9.04 16.43
N ALA A 392 -8.47 9.23 15.12
CA ALA A 392 -7.19 9.32 14.41
C ALA A 392 -6.52 10.70 14.50
N LYS A 393 -7.29 11.73 14.90
CA LYS A 393 -6.84 13.14 14.99
C LYS A 393 -6.37 13.71 13.63
N MET A 394 -7.14 13.50 12.57
CA MET A 394 -6.82 14.11 11.27
C MET A 394 -6.73 15.64 11.32
N ASP A 395 -7.44 16.28 12.27
CA ASP A 395 -7.39 17.71 12.55
C ASP A 395 -5.98 18.27 12.83
N ASN A 396 -5.00 17.40 13.12
CA ASN A 396 -3.59 17.78 13.30
C ASN A 396 -2.62 16.84 12.56
N GLY A 397 -3.09 16.06 11.57
CA GLY A 397 -2.27 15.12 10.80
C GLY A 397 -1.64 15.79 9.57
N GLU A 398 -0.38 15.45 9.25
CA GLU A 398 0.34 16.11 8.16
C GLU A 398 -0.06 15.60 6.76
N ALA A 399 -0.69 14.42 6.67
CA ALA A 399 -1.29 13.90 5.45
C ALA A 399 -2.36 12.85 5.73
N CYS A 400 -3.26 12.66 4.76
CA CYS A 400 -4.15 11.50 4.70
C CYS A 400 -3.94 10.74 3.37
N PHE A 401 -3.61 9.45 3.48
CA PHE A 401 -3.59 8.51 2.36
C PHE A 401 -4.93 7.79 2.29
N ILE A 402 -5.55 7.74 1.11
CA ILE A 402 -6.77 6.96 0.82
C ILE A 402 -6.44 5.93 -0.26
N LEU A 403 -6.47 4.65 0.11
CA LEU A 403 -6.19 3.54 -0.81
C LEU A 403 -7.49 2.82 -1.24
N SER A 404 -7.54 2.41 -2.50
CA SER A 404 -8.69 1.69 -3.09
C SER A 404 -8.54 0.18 -2.96
N SER A 405 -9.65 -0.56 -2.92
CA SER A 405 -9.66 -2.01 -2.81
C SER A 405 -9.63 -2.68 -4.18
N ARG A 406 -8.44 -3.12 -4.62
CA ARG A 406 -8.23 -3.78 -5.92
C ARG A 406 -8.99 -5.09 -6.12
N ASN A 407 -9.08 -5.91 -5.08
CA ASN A 407 -9.62 -7.27 -5.11
C ASN A 407 -11.14 -7.31 -4.78
N GLU A 408 -11.85 -6.19 -4.91
CA GLU A 408 -13.29 -6.08 -4.64
C GLU A 408 -14.09 -6.43 -5.90
N VAL A 409 -15.26 -7.07 -5.73
CA VAL A 409 -16.04 -7.66 -6.84
C VAL A 409 -16.57 -6.63 -7.85
N ASP A 410 -16.73 -5.37 -7.43
CA ASP A 410 -16.94 -4.24 -8.34
C ASP A 410 -15.92 -3.12 -8.07
N ARG A 411 -15.03 -2.90 -9.04
CA ARG A 411 -14.04 -1.83 -9.04
C ARG A 411 -14.70 -0.44 -9.01
N THR A 412 -15.91 -0.32 -9.55
CA THR A 412 -16.66 0.93 -9.62
C THR A 412 -17.18 1.33 -8.24
N ALA A 413 -17.76 0.40 -7.48
CA ALA A 413 -18.14 0.61 -6.08
C ALA A 413 -16.94 0.92 -5.18
N ALA A 414 -15.79 0.27 -5.39
CA ALA A 414 -14.54 0.56 -4.66
C ALA A 414 -14.10 2.02 -4.85
N ASP A 415 -14.06 2.52 -6.08
CA ASP A 415 -13.74 3.92 -6.39
C ASP A 415 -14.80 4.91 -5.86
N HIS A 416 -16.10 4.58 -5.94
CA HIS A 416 -17.13 5.40 -5.31
C HIS A 416 -16.93 5.49 -3.79
N GLN A 417 -16.43 4.43 -3.15
CA GLN A 417 -16.07 4.47 -1.75
C GLN A 417 -14.83 5.35 -1.48
N THR A 418 -13.82 5.38 -2.34
CA THR A 418 -12.67 6.30 -2.16
C THR A 418 -13.05 7.76 -2.41
N ILE A 419 -13.92 8.06 -3.39
CA ILE A 419 -14.49 9.40 -3.60
C ILE A 419 -15.22 9.87 -2.33
N LEU A 420 -16.11 9.05 -1.76
CA LEU A 420 -16.86 9.39 -0.55
C LEU A 420 -15.94 9.57 0.68
N ARG A 421 -14.87 8.78 0.81
CA ARG A 421 -13.83 8.99 1.84
C ARG A 421 -13.11 10.33 1.62
N ALA A 422 -12.78 10.68 0.38
CA ALA A 422 -12.07 11.92 0.06
C ALA A 422 -12.88 13.16 0.42
N TRP A 423 -14.19 13.16 0.13
CA TRP A 423 -15.09 14.23 0.60
C TRP A 423 -15.20 14.27 2.13
N ALA A 424 -15.45 13.13 2.79
CA ALA A 424 -15.55 13.08 4.25
C ALA A 424 -14.28 13.58 4.96
N VAL A 425 -13.09 13.28 4.41
CA VAL A 425 -11.80 13.78 4.90
C VAL A 425 -11.67 15.29 4.68
N LYS A 426 -12.02 15.81 3.49
CA LYS A 426 -11.86 17.24 3.16
C LYS A 426 -12.88 18.13 3.85
N ASP A 427 -14.11 17.65 4.08
CA ASP A 427 -15.15 18.32 4.87
C ASP A 427 -14.74 18.43 6.35
N PHE A 428 -14.07 17.40 6.88
CA PHE A 428 -13.63 17.36 8.28
C PHE A 428 -12.31 18.13 8.53
N ALA A 429 -11.34 18.00 7.63
CA ALA A 429 -9.99 18.56 7.76
C ALA A 429 -9.50 19.14 6.41
N PRO A 430 -10.00 20.32 5.98
CA PRO A 430 -9.72 20.87 4.66
C PRO A 430 -8.24 21.22 4.42
N ASN A 431 -7.51 21.53 5.50
CA ASN A 431 -6.09 21.91 5.46
C ASN A 431 -5.13 20.73 5.22
N CYS A 432 -5.58 19.48 5.40
CA CYS A 432 -4.72 18.32 5.23
C CYS A 432 -4.53 18.01 3.73
N PRO A 433 -3.28 17.78 3.27
CA PRO A 433 -3.03 17.33 1.91
C PRO A 433 -3.52 15.90 1.73
N LEU A 434 -4.18 15.65 0.60
CA LEU A 434 -4.92 14.43 0.33
C LEU A 434 -4.25 13.63 -0.79
N TYR A 435 -3.84 12.40 -0.46
CA TYR A 435 -3.14 11.46 -1.32
C TYR A 435 -4.08 10.30 -1.64
N VAL A 436 -4.56 10.18 -2.87
CA VAL A 436 -5.62 9.24 -3.22
C VAL A 436 -5.25 8.32 -4.39
N GLN A 437 -5.57 7.04 -4.21
CA GLN A 437 -5.48 5.98 -5.21
C GLN A 437 -6.89 5.70 -5.79
N ILE A 438 -6.98 5.64 -7.11
CA ILE A 438 -8.23 5.40 -7.86
C ILE A 438 -7.94 4.36 -8.94
N LEU A 439 -8.85 3.42 -9.14
CA LEU A 439 -8.69 2.33 -10.10
C LEU A 439 -8.93 2.85 -11.53
N LYS A 440 -10.15 3.34 -11.80
CA LYS A 440 -10.62 3.72 -13.15
C LYS A 440 -10.35 5.21 -13.46
N PRO A 441 -10.04 5.57 -14.72
CA PRO A 441 -9.65 6.94 -15.09
C PRO A 441 -10.81 7.94 -15.06
N GLU A 442 -12.05 7.47 -15.20
CA GLU A 442 -13.27 8.29 -15.14
C GLU A 442 -13.50 8.89 -13.74
N ASN A 443 -13.27 8.10 -12.69
CA ASN A 443 -13.44 8.49 -11.30
C ASN A 443 -12.42 9.55 -10.85
N LYS A 444 -11.30 9.70 -11.57
CA LYS A 444 -10.26 10.73 -11.35
C LYS A 444 -10.82 12.15 -11.34
N PHE A 445 -11.85 12.45 -12.13
CA PHE A 445 -12.46 13.77 -12.19
C PHE A 445 -13.08 14.18 -10.85
N HIS A 446 -13.80 13.28 -10.19
CA HIS A 446 -14.50 13.56 -8.93
C HIS A 446 -13.56 13.87 -7.76
N VAL A 447 -12.29 13.43 -7.83
CA VAL A 447 -11.26 13.68 -6.80
C VAL A 447 -10.14 14.60 -7.29
N LYS A 448 -10.34 15.32 -8.41
CA LYS A 448 -9.38 16.30 -8.96
C LYS A 448 -9.13 17.50 -8.03
N PHE A 449 -9.89 17.64 -6.94
CA PHE A 449 -9.67 18.61 -5.86
C PHE A 449 -8.61 18.17 -4.83
N ALA A 450 -8.21 16.89 -4.83
CA ALA A 450 -7.12 16.39 -4.00
C ALA A 450 -5.76 16.75 -4.59
N ASP A 451 -4.79 16.97 -3.70
CA ASP A 451 -3.46 17.47 -4.04
C ASP A 451 -2.67 16.46 -4.90
N HIS A 452 -2.83 15.16 -4.61
CA HIS A 452 -2.10 14.07 -5.28
C HIS A 452 -3.02 12.89 -5.63
N VAL A 453 -3.27 12.70 -6.93
CA VAL A 453 -4.17 11.66 -7.48
C VAL A 453 -3.41 10.70 -8.40
N VAL A 454 -3.25 9.45 -7.95
CA VAL A 454 -2.72 8.35 -8.75
C VAL A 454 -3.88 7.50 -9.26
N CYS A 455 -3.99 7.38 -10.59
CA CYS A 455 -4.92 6.44 -11.22
C CYS A 455 -4.14 5.22 -11.72
N GLU A 456 -4.56 4.03 -11.28
CA GLU A 456 -3.88 2.78 -11.61
C GLU A 456 -3.93 2.48 -13.11
N GLU A 457 -5.12 2.54 -13.73
CA GLU A 457 -5.29 2.24 -15.15
C GLU A 457 -4.49 3.18 -16.06
N GLU A 458 -4.46 4.49 -15.79
CA GLU A 458 -3.65 5.45 -16.57
C GLU A 458 -2.18 5.02 -16.63
N CYS A 459 -1.58 4.76 -15.45
CA CYS A 459 -0.18 4.40 -15.34
C CYS A 459 0.11 3.00 -15.90
N LYS A 460 -0.75 2.01 -15.58
CA LYS A 460 -0.69 0.63 -16.08
C LYS A 460 -0.66 0.60 -17.61
N TYR A 461 -1.68 1.17 -18.26
CA TYR A 461 -1.82 1.05 -19.71
C TYR A 461 -0.74 1.85 -20.46
N ALA A 462 -0.28 2.99 -19.92
CA ALA A 462 0.85 3.72 -20.51
C ALA A 462 2.20 2.97 -20.36
N MET A 463 2.44 2.27 -19.24
CA MET A 463 3.63 1.41 -19.11
C MET A 463 3.60 0.21 -20.07
N LEU A 464 2.44 -0.44 -20.23
CA LEU A 464 2.28 -1.53 -21.19
C LEU A 464 2.49 -1.04 -22.63
N ALA A 465 2.00 0.16 -22.97
CA ALA A 465 2.19 0.77 -24.28
C ALA A 465 3.65 1.16 -24.57
N LEU A 466 4.34 1.76 -23.60
CA LEU A 466 5.75 2.09 -23.74
C LEU A 466 6.63 0.84 -23.81
N ASN A 467 6.29 -0.25 -23.12
CA ASN A 467 6.98 -1.53 -23.25
C ASN A 467 6.97 -2.10 -24.68
N CYS A 468 6.01 -1.70 -25.53
CA CYS A 468 5.96 -2.09 -26.95
C CYS A 468 6.84 -1.22 -27.88
N VAL A 469 7.49 -0.17 -27.37
CA VAL A 469 8.38 0.74 -28.13
C VAL A 469 9.79 0.74 -27.54
N CYS A 470 9.88 0.76 -26.21
CA CYS A 470 11.10 0.70 -25.45
C CYS A 470 10.99 -0.53 -24.52
N PRO A 471 11.86 -1.55 -24.61
CA PRO A 471 11.73 -2.74 -23.76
C PRO A 471 11.80 -2.35 -22.28
N ALA A 472 11.10 -3.07 -21.42
CA ALA A 472 11.23 -3.00 -19.95
C ALA A 472 11.10 -1.60 -19.29
N THR A 473 10.36 -0.66 -19.90
CA THR A 473 10.03 0.62 -19.25
C THR A 473 9.25 0.48 -17.95
N SER A 474 8.39 -0.55 -17.83
CA SER A 474 7.73 -0.91 -16.57
C SER A 474 8.73 -1.15 -15.44
N THR A 475 9.80 -1.91 -15.72
CA THR A 475 10.90 -2.20 -14.79
C THR A 475 11.71 -0.94 -14.49
N LEU A 476 12.02 -0.13 -15.51
CA LEU A 476 12.71 1.15 -15.36
C LEU A 476 11.99 2.09 -14.37
N ILE A 477 10.67 2.28 -14.53
CA ILE A 477 9.92 3.18 -13.64
C ILE A 477 9.72 2.57 -12.25
N THR A 478 9.43 1.26 -12.15
CA THR A 478 9.28 0.55 -10.85
C THR A 478 10.51 0.75 -9.97
N LEU A 479 11.72 0.58 -10.53
CA LEU A 479 12.98 0.75 -9.80
C LEU A 479 13.28 2.22 -9.44
N LEU A 480 12.69 3.21 -10.13
CA LEU A 480 12.87 4.63 -9.82
C LEU A 480 11.92 5.16 -8.72
N VAL A 481 10.75 4.53 -8.55
CA VAL A 481 9.74 4.92 -7.53
C VAL A 481 9.92 4.16 -6.22
N HIS A 482 10.33 2.90 -6.23
CA HIS A 482 10.72 2.17 -5.02
C HIS A 482 12.08 2.66 -4.52
N THR A 483 12.17 3.07 -3.25
CA THR A 483 13.45 3.44 -2.66
C THR A 483 14.27 2.23 -2.25
N SER A 484 15.52 2.15 -2.71
CA SER A 484 16.50 1.15 -2.28
C SER A 484 17.88 1.83 -2.09
N ARG A 485 18.81 1.15 -1.39
CA ARG A 485 20.10 1.75 -0.98
C ARG A 485 21.30 1.31 -1.83
N GLY A 486 21.06 0.63 -2.96
CA GLY A 486 22.12 0.14 -3.85
C GLY A 486 23.06 -0.92 -3.23
N GLN A 487 22.64 -1.55 -2.13
CA GLN A 487 23.37 -2.61 -1.41
C GLN A 487 22.82 -4.01 -1.73
N GLU A 488 21.77 -4.09 -2.54
CA GLU A 488 21.09 -5.32 -2.91
C GLU A 488 21.98 -6.17 -3.83
N GLY A 489 21.95 -7.49 -3.67
CA GLY A 489 22.66 -8.46 -4.50
C GLY A 489 24.18 -8.44 -4.37
N GLN A 490 24.79 -7.65 -3.49
CA GLN A 490 26.25 -7.48 -3.45
C GLN A 490 27.01 -8.74 -3.01
N GLU A 491 26.35 -9.66 -2.30
CA GLU A 491 26.91 -10.99 -1.98
C GLU A 491 26.81 -12.02 -3.13
N SER A 492 26.13 -11.69 -4.24
CA SER A 492 25.98 -12.63 -5.35
C SER A 492 27.28 -12.80 -6.16
N PRO A 493 27.57 -13.99 -6.68
CA PRO A 493 28.79 -14.23 -7.45
C PRO A 493 28.75 -13.55 -8.83
N GLU A 494 27.55 -13.40 -9.40
CA GLU A 494 27.36 -12.93 -10.77
C GLU A 494 27.64 -11.43 -10.93
N GLN A 495 28.11 -11.02 -12.11
CA GLN A 495 28.50 -9.62 -12.35
C GLN A 495 27.27 -8.74 -12.62
N TRP A 496 26.30 -9.25 -13.41
CA TRP A 496 25.09 -8.52 -13.71
C TRP A 496 24.24 -8.28 -12.46
N GLN A 497 24.04 -9.29 -11.59
CA GLN A 497 23.25 -9.16 -10.36
C GLN A 497 23.80 -8.05 -9.43
N ARG A 498 25.12 -8.00 -9.24
CA ARG A 498 25.79 -6.96 -8.44
C ARG A 498 25.68 -5.57 -9.06
N MET A 499 25.76 -5.44 -10.39
CA MET A 499 25.61 -4.16 -11.06
C MET A 499 24.14 -3.70 -11.06
N TYR A 500 23.21 -4.63 -11.29
CA TYR A 500 21.76 -4.43 -11.29
C TYR A 500 21.25 -4.00 -9.91
N GLY A 501 21.54 -4.76 -8.84
CA GLY A 501 21.16 -4.40 -7.46
C GLY A 501 21.84 -3.12 -6.94
N ARG A 502 22.95 -2.69 -7.54
CA ARG A 502 23.51 -1.35 -7.31
C ARG A 502 22.78 -0.26 -8.08
N CYS A 503 22.44 -0.51 -9.34
CA CYS A 503 21.70 0.42 -10.20
C CYS A 503 20.22 0.57 -9.82
N SER A 504 19.64 -0.43 -9.13
CA SER A 504 18.36 -0.40 -8.41
C SER A 504 18.27 0.78 -7.44
N GLY A 505 19.36 1.09 -6.74
CA GLY A 505 19.38 2.19 -5.77
C GLY A 505 19.25 3.59 -6.39
N ASN A 506 19.20 3.72 -7.71
CA ASN A 506 19.03 5.02 -8.36
C ASN A 506 17.62 5.57 -8.15
N GLU A 507 17.57 6.74 -7.53
CA GLU A 507 16.34 7.40 -7.11
C GLU A 507 16.26 8.80 -7.75
N VAL A 508 15.05 9.27 -8.08
CA VAL A 508 14.86 10.63 -8.60
C VAL A 508 14.84 11.64 -7.45
N TYR A 509 15.68 12.67 -7.54
CA TYR A 509 15.78 13.78 -6.59
C TYR A 509 15.62 15.14 -7.27
N HIS A 510 15.37 16.18 -6.47
CA HIS A 510 15.39 17.58 -6.89
C HIS A 510 16.26 18.42 -5.94
N ILE A 511 17.05 19.36 -6.49
CA ILE A 511 17.81 20.39 -5.76
C ILE A 511 17.86 21.66 -6.62
N ARG A 512 17.96 22.85 -6.01
CA ARG A 512 18.14 24.14 -6.71
C ARG A 512 19.58 24.31 -7.19
N MET A 513 19.78 24.91 -8.36
CA MET A 513 21.10 25.11 -8.96
C MET A 513 22.14 25.71 -8.01
N GLY A 514 21.85 26.87 -7.41
CA GLY A 514 22.76 27.60 -6.51
C GLY A 514 23.04 26.92 -5.16
N ASP A 515 22.13 26.06 -4.69
CA ASP A 515 22.30 25.29 -3.46
C ASP A 515 23.15 24.03 -3.68
N SER A 516 23.21 23.53 -4.92
CA SER A 516 23.90 22.30 -5.28
C SER A 516 25.42 22.46 -5.37
N LYS A 517 26.17 21.43 -4.97
CA LYS A 517 27.62 21.32 -5.21
C LYS A 517 27.93 20.59 -6.51
N PHE A 518 26.97 19.81 -7.03
CA PHE A 518 27.04 19.17 -8.34
C PHE A 518 26.98 20.17 -9.51
N PHE A 519 26.12 21.21 -9.44
CA PHE A 519 25.78 22.02 -10.62
C PHE A 519 26.16 23.51 -10.56
N MET A 520 26.62 24.03 -9.41
CA MET A 520 27.05 25.43 -9.25
C MET A 520 28.11 25.89 -10.28
N GLU A 521 28.99 24.99 -10.75
CA GLU A 521 29.97 25.29 -11.81
C GLU A 521 29.35 25.52 -13.22
N TYR A 522 28.04 25.30 -13.37
CA TYR A 522 27.33 25.28 -14.67
C TYR A 522 26.24 26.35 -14.82
N GLU A 523 26.17 27.34 -13.92
CA GLU A 523 25.34 28.53 -14.14
C GLU A 523 25.74 29.24 -15.46
N GLY A 524 24.74 29.70 -16.22
CA GLY A 524 24.98 30.33 -17.53
C GLY A 524 25.45 29.35 -18.62
N LYS A 525 25.42 28.03 -18.38
CA LYS A 525 25.60 26.99 -19.41
C LYS A 525 24.26 26.42 -19.85
N SER A 526 24.25 25.69 -20.97
CA SER A 526 23.06 24.95 -21.39
C SER A 526 22.81 23.74 -20.49
N PHE A 527 21.55 23.35 -20.38
CA PHE A 527 21.11 22.13 -19.69
C PHE A 527 21.89 20.87 -20.17
N THR A 528 22.06 20.73 -21.48
CA THR A 528 22.81 19.64 -22.11
C THR A 528 24.28 19.58 -21.65
N TYR A 529 24.95 20.73 -21.58
CA TYR A 529 26.34 20.82 -21.13
C TYR A 529 26.48 20.41 -19.66
N ALA A 530 25.59 20.90 -18.80
CA ALA A 530 25.55 20.52 -17.39
C ALA A 530 25.32 19.02 -17.20
N ALA A 531 24.40 18.42 -17.98
CA ALA A 531 24.07 16.99 -17.88
C ALA A 531 25.27 16.07 -18.21
N PHE A 532 26.00 16.37 -19.29
CA PHE A 532 27.21 15.60 -19.65
C PHE A 532 28.32 15.75 -18.61
N HIS A 533 28.60 16.97 -18.14
CA HIS A 533 29.66 17.20 -17.16
C HIS A 533 29.32 16.62 -15.79
N ALA A 534 28.06 16.68 -15.34
CA ALA A 534 27.62 16.03 -14.11
C ALA A 534 27.74 14.50 -14.18
N HIS A 535 27.35 13.87 -15.30
CA HIS A 535 27.52 12.42 -15.46
C HIS A 535 29.00 12.04 -15.50
N LYS A 536 29.83 12.80 -16.22
CA LYS A 536 31.25 12.48 -16.36
C LYS A 536 32.09 12.74 -15.09
N LYS A 537 31.70 13.71 -14.25
CA LYS A 537 32.41 14.10 -13.01
C LYS A 537 31.89 13.36 -11.77
N TYR A 538 30.58 13.15 -11.66
CA TYR A 538 29.92 12.61 -10.46
C TYR A 538 29.14 11.31 -10.68
N GLY A 539 28.85 10.92 -11.93
CA GLY A 539 27.97 9.79 -12.24
C GLY A 539 26.48 10.11 -12.09
N VAL A 540 26.11 11.39 -12.09
CA VAL A 540 24.73 11.88 -11.90
C VAL A 540 24.18 12.38 -13.23
N CYS A 541 23.04 11.85 -13.70
CA CYS A 541 22.37 12.37 -14.91
C CYS A 541 21.18 13.28 -14.55
N LEU A 542 20.98 14.34 -15.35
CA LEU A 542 19.84 15.25 -15.26
C LEU A 542 18.68 14.73 -16.12
N ILE A 543 17.44 14.89 -15.64
CA ILE A 543 16.21 14.49 -16.34
C ILE A 543 15.50 15.70 -16.96
N GLY A 544 15.44 16.80 -16.21
CA GLY A 544 14.69 18.00 -16.57
C GLY A 544 14.79 19.11 -15.53
N ILE A 545 14.08 20.22 -15.80
CA ILE A 545 14.13 21.47 -15.04
C ILE A 545 12.71 21.94 -14.68
N ARG A 546 12.54 22.59 -13.54
CA ARG A 546 11.37 23.44 -13.22
C ARG A 546 11.86 24.84 -12.80
N ARG A 547 11.36 25.86 -13.51
CA ARG A 547 11.62 27.28 -13.21
C ARG A 547 10.80 27.75 -12.01
N GLU A 548 11.09 28.94 -11.49
CA GLU A 548 10.26 29.55 -10.43
C GLU A 548 8.93 30.13 -10.97
N GLU A 549 8.91 30.65 -12.20
CA GLU A 549 7.70 31.18 -12.85
C GLU A 549 6.72 30.06 -13.25
N ASN A 550 7.25 28.99 -13.85
CA ASN A 550 6.45 27.89 -14.39
C ASN A 550 6.44 26.70 -13.42
N LYS A 551 5.26 26.37 -12.87
CA LYS A 551 5.08 25.18 -12.01
C LYS A 551 5.28 23.85 -12.76
N SER A 552 5.20 23.85 -14.10
CA SER A 552 5.41 22.66 -14.95
C SER A 552 6.87 22.20 -14.96
N ILE A 553 7.06 20.89 -15.07
CA ILE A 553 8.37 20.26 -15.21
C ILE A 553 8.67 20.08 -16.70
N LEU A 554 9.82 20.57 -17.15
CA LEU A 554 10.29 20.41 -18.52
C LEU A 554 11.32 19.27 -18.57
N LEU A 555 10.92 18.11 -19.11
CA LEU A 555 11.86 17.03 -19.43
C LEU A 555 12.73 17.45 -20.62
N ASN A 556 14.04 17.23 -20.50
CA ASN A 556 15.08 17.58 -21.50
C ASN A 556 14.73 18.75 -22.46
N PRO A 557 14.78 20.02 -22.00
CA PRO A 557 14.49 21.20 -22.83
C PRO A 557 15.61 21.57 -23.84
N GLY A 558 16.53 20.65 -24.13
CA GLY A 558 17.57 20.81 -25.14
C GLY A 558 18.61 21.91 -24.85
N PRO A 559 19.34 22.39 -25.87
CA PRO A 559 20.44 23.35 -25.70
C PRO A 559 19.96 24.80 -25.61
N ARG A 560 18.71 25.09 -25.99
CA ARG A 560 18.09 26.43 -25.89
C ARG A 560 17.89 26.88 -24.44
N HIS A 561 17.81 25.94 -23.49
CA HIS A 561 17.63 26.23 -22.07
C HIS A 561 18.97 26.50 -21.39
N ILE A 562 19.18 27.74 -20.95
CA ILE A 562 20.31 28.17 -20.11
C ILE A 562 19.90 28.04 -18.63
N MET A 563 20.80 27.51 -17.81
CA MET A 563 20.60 27.24 -16.39
C MET A 563 20.79 28.51 -15.54
N ALA A 564 19.82 28.85 -14.68
CA ALA A 564 19.89 29.96 -13.72
C ALA A 564 20.00 29.46 -12.26
N ALA A 565 20.57 30.27 -11.34
CA ALA A 565 20.79 29.88 -9.94
C ALA A 565 19.55 29.37 -9.17
N SER A 566 18.33 29.82 -9.50
CA SER A 566 17.12 29.42 -8.79
C SER A 566 16.32 28.27 -9.43
N ASP A 567 16.75 27.78 -10.60
CA ASP A 567 16.12 26.64 -11.27
C ASP A 567 16.19 25.38 -10.40
N THR A 568 15.09 24.62 -10.36
CA THR A 568 15.04 23.29 -9.74
C THR A 568 15.49 22.24 -10.74
N CYS A 569 16.61 21.57 -10.46
CA CYS A 569 17.15 20.48 -11.27
C CYS A 569 16.66 19.12 -10.77
N PHE A 570 16.07 18.32 -11.66
CA PHE A 570 15.73 16.92 -11.40
C PHE A 570 16.84 16.00 -11.91
N TYR A 571 17.35 15.12 -11.04
CA TYR A 571 18.45 14.22 -11.35
C TYR A 571 18.23 12.81 -10.78
N ILE A 572 18.96 11.84 -11.33
CA ILE A 572 19.01 10.45 -10.86
C ILE A 572 20.34 10.20 -10.16
N ASN A 573 20.32 9.64 -8.94
CA ASN A 573 21.52 9.17 -8.24
C ASN A 573 21.17 8.09 -7.21
N ILE A 574 22.18 7.31 -6.78
CA ILE A 574 22.01 6.27 -5.74
C ILE A 574 21.78 6.87 -4.33
N THR A 575 22.14 8.14 -4.12
CA THR A 575 21.90 8.85 -2.85
C THR A 575 21.68 10.35 -3.08
N LYS A 576 20.83 10.98 -2.27
CA LYS A 576 20.65 12.44 -2.31
C LYS A 576 21.95 13.17 -1.94
N GLU A 577 22.25 14.27 -2.64
CA GLU A 577 23.47 15.07 -2.45
C GLU A 577 23.76 15.46 -0.98
N GLU A 578 22.73 15.84 -0.23
CA GLU A 578 22.78 16.16 1.21
C GLU A 578 23.46 15.05 2.03
N ASN A 579 23.17 13.78 1.67
CA ASN A 579 23.69 12.58 2.32
C ASN A 579 24.98 12.06 1.66
N SER A 580 25.21 12.37 0.38
CA SER A 580 26.31 11.81 -0.43
C SER A 580 27.67 12.49 -0.20
N ALA A 581 27.90 13.08 0.96
CA ALA A 581 29.14 13.79 1.33
C ALA A 581 30.42 12.93 1.24
N PHE A 582 30.29 11.60 1.12
CA PHE A 582 31.39 10.68 0.87
C PHE A 582 31.99 10.84 -0.54
N ILE A 583 31.21 11.22 -1.56
CA ILE A 583 31.67 11.39 -2.94
C ILE A 583 32.72 12.50 -2.99
N PHE A 584 32.35 13.70 -2.52
CA PHE A 584 33.24 14.85 -2.42
C PHE A 584 34.47 14.56 -1.53
N LYS A 585 34.32 13.82 -0.42
CA LYS A 585 35.45 13.43 0.45
C LYS A 585 36.39 12.40 -0.19
N GLN A 586 35.92 11.58 -1.13
CA GLN A 586 36.80 10.72 -1.94
C GLN A 586 37.50 11.51 -3.05
N GLU A 587 36.79 12.43 -3.72
CA GLU A 587 37.36 13.33 -4.73
C GLU A 587 38.45 14.23 -4.13
N GLU A 588 38.24 14.80 -2.94
CA GLU A 588 39.27 15.52 -2.19
C GLU A 588 40.51 14.68 -1.92
N LYS A 589 40.33 13.40 -1.54
CA LYS A 589 41.44 12.47 -1.30
C LYS A 589 42.17 12.13 -2.59
N GLN A 590 41.49 12.08 -3.74
CA GLN A 590 42.12 11.92 -5.05
C GLN A 590 42.88 13.18 -5.48
N LYS A 591 42.29 14.38 -5.33
CA LYS A 591 42.97 15.66 -5.61
C LYS A 591 44.20 15.88 -4.72
N LYS A 592 44.12 15.53 -3.43
CA LYS A 592 45.27 15.55 -2.50
C LYS A 592 46.35 14.52 -2.86
N LYS A 593 45.99 13.35 -3.42
CA LYS A 593 46.97 12.41 -4.02
C LYS A 593 47.59 12.95 -5.31
N GLY A 594 46.83 13.69 -6.13
CA GLY A 594 47.32 14.32 -7.37
C GLY A 594 48.40 15.39 -7.17
N PHE A 595 48.50 15.98 -5.98
CA PHE A 595 49.53 16.97 -5.62
C PHE A 595 50.73 16.39 -4.86
N ALA A 596 50.71 15.10 -4.47
CA ALA A 596 51.72 14.48 -3.61
C ALA A 596 52.84 13.79 -4.42
N GLY A 597 53.65 14.57 -5.14
CA GLY A 597 54.81 14.07 -5.88
C GLY A 597 56.02 13.77 -4.98
N ARG A 598 56.48 12.51 -4.99
CA ARG A 598 57.69 11.98 -4.31
C ARG A 598 57.68 11.99 -2.77
N GLY A 599 57.36 10.83 -2.18
CA GLY A 599 57.69 10.44 -0.81
C GLY A 599 57.66 8.90 -0.70
N SER A 600 58.61 8.30 -0.01
CA SER A 600 58.78 6.83 0.03
C SER A 600 57.92 6.14 1.10
N TYR A 601 57.59 4.86 0.84
CA TYR A 601 57.16 3.78 1.74
C TYR A 601 56.46 4.14 3.08
N ASP A 602 55.18 3.74 3.19
CA ASP A 602 54.77 2.92 4.35
C ASP A 602 53.61 1.95 3.95
N GLY A 603 53.40 0.89 4.74
CA GLY A 603 52.58 -0.27 4.41
C GLY A 603 51.10 -0.20 4.82
N PRO A 604 50.20 -0.96 4.16
CA PRO A 604 48.76 -0.93 4.45
C PRO A 604 48.38 -1.84 5.63
N SER A 605 48.54 -1.38 6.88
CA SER A 605 47.91 -2.05 8.02
C SER A 605 47.46 -1.11 9.14
N ARG A 606 46.12 -0.96 9.27
CA ARG A 606 45.33 -0.95 10.53
C ARG A 606 43.92 -0.43 10.28
N LEU A 607 42.93 -1.24 10.67
CA LEU A 607 41.55 -0.79 10.90
C LEU A 607 41.49 0.01 12.21
N PRO A 608 40.75 1.12 12.27
CA PRO A 608 40.24 1.67 13.52
C PRO A 608 38.75 1.33 13.68
N VAL A 609 38.43 0.41 14.57
CA VAL A 609 37.07 0.24 15.10
C VAL A 609 36.97 1.10 16.35
N HIS A 610 36.00 2.04 16.42
CA HIS A 610 35.05 2.21 17.54
C HIS A 610 34.27 3.54 17.53
N SER A 611 33.12 3.48 18.23
CA SER A 611 32.41 4.57 18.93
C SER A 611 32.01 5.84 18.16
N ILE A 612 30.71 5.94 17.85
CA ILE A 612 29.99 7.22 17.77
C ILE A 612 29.30 7.44 19.13
N ILE A 613 29.94 8.16 20.05
CA ILE A 613 29.31 8.75 21.25
C ILE A 613 29.93 10.14 21.49
N ALA A 614 29.39 11.14 20.81
CA ALA A 614 29.49 12.59 21.09
C ALA A 614 28.79 13.34 19.94
N SER A 615 28.10 14.46 20.15
CA SER A 615 27.48 15.01 21.37
C SER A 615 26.35 15.97 20.90
N MET A 616 25.19 16.00 21.55
CA MET A 616 24.82 17.06 22.52
C MET A 616 25.65 18.36 22.43
N GLY A 617 24.96 19.49 22.28
CA GLY A 617 25.58 20.80 22.02
C GLY A 617 25.90 21.62 23.27
N THR A 618 26.56 22.77 23.04
CA THR A 618 26.92 23.76 24.06
C THR A 618 26.80 25.17 23.47
N VAL A 619 26.52 26.19 24.29
CA VAL A 619 26.29 27.58 23.87
C VAL A 619 27.30 28.52 24.54
N ALA A 620 28.04 29.30 23.75
CA ALA A 620 28.80 30.51 24.11
C ALA A 620 29.14 31.24 22.78
N MET A 621 28.64 32.45 22.51
CA MET A 621 29.12 33.78 22.95
C MET A 621 30.45 34.24 22.32
N ASP A 622 30.36 35.31 21.50
CA ASP A 622 31.05 36.61 21.62
C ASP A 622 32.58 36.70 21.92
N LEU A 623 33.38 37.59 21.31
CA LEU A 623 33.16 38.67 20.31
C LEU A 623 34.54 39.17 19.76
N GLN A 624 34.52 40.11 18.79
CA GLN A 624 35.58 41.08 18.41
C GLN A 624 36.69 40.67 17.40
N ASN A 625 36.38 40.94 16.13
CA ASN A 625 37.07 41.88 15.23
C ASN A 625 38.60 42.12 15.38
N THR A 626 39.31 42.01 14.25
CA THR A 626 40.18 43.13 13.77
C THR A 626 40.47 43.01 12.27
N GLU A 627 40.04 43.98 11.47
CA GLU A 627 40.54 44.21 10.11
C GLU A 627 41.47 45.43 10.09
N CYS A 628 42.62 45.33 9.40
CA CYS A 628 43.02 46.32 8.39
C CYS A 628 44.25 45.89 7.57
N ARG A 629 44.45 46.58 6.44
CA ARG A 629 45.47 46.36 5.38
C ARG A 629 46.55 47.49 5.47
N PRO A 630 47.33 47.92 4.42
CA PRO A 630 47.56 47.44 3.05
C PRO A 630 49.04 47.53 2.53
N ALA A 631 49.21 47.52 1.19
CA ALA A 631 50.40 47.71 0.32
C ALA A 631 50.96 46.40 -0.27
N ASN A 632 51.22 46.22 -1.59
CA ASN A 632 51.17 47.06 -2.81
C ASN A 632 50.80 46.12 -4.01
N SER A 633 50.43 46.53 -5.24
CA SER A 633 50.04 47.82 -5.87
C SER A 633 49.31 47.54 -7.22
N SER A 634 48.56 48.51 -7.74
CA SER A 634 47.63 48.38 -8.90
C SER A 634 48.26 48.45 -10.31
N LYS A 635 47.62 47.82 -11.33
CA LYS A 635 46.87 48.53 -12.41
C LYS A 635 46.18 47.60 -13.44
N LEU A 636 45.31 48.20 -14.27
CA LEU A 636 44.55 47.59 -15.38
C LEU A 636 45.20 47.82 -16.76
N ALA A 637 44.61 47.15 -17.76
CA ALA A 637 44.58 47.45 -19.20
C ALA A 637 45.58 46.71 -20.13
N LEU A 638 45.12 46.55 -21.39
CA LEU A 638 45.78 45.88 -22.50
C LEU A 638 46.88 46.75 -23.14
N PRO A 639 47.81 46.13 -23.90
CA PRO A 639 48.02 46.59 -25.27
C PRO A 639 48.13 45.42 -26.28
N ALA A 640 48.25 45.76 -27.56
CA ALA A 640 48.35 44.83 -28.68
C ALA A 640 49.70 44.92 -29.43
N GLU A 641 49.92 43.91 -30.28
CA GLU A 641 50.72 43.94 -31.53
C GLU A 641 52.26 43.89 -31.55
N ASN A 642 52.74 43.20 -32.61
CA ASN A 642 54.00 43.35 -33.37
C ASN A 642 55.37 42.87 -32.84
N GLY A 643 55.73 41.65 -33.28
CA GLY A 643 57.02 41.36 -33.93
C GLY A 643 58.22 40.94 -33.05
N SER A 644 59.24 40.23 -33.56
CA SER A 644 59.33 39.47 -34.82
C SER A 644 60.49 38.45 -34.80
N GLY A 645 60.38 37.36 -35.56
CA GLY A 645 61.45 36.38 -35.78
C GLY A 645 61.61 35.28 -34.71
N ASN A 646 62.10 34.07 -35.02
CA ASN A 646 62.42 33.53 -36.35
C ASN A 646 62.41 31.97 -36.36
N ARG A 647 62.26 31.36 -37.55
CA ARG A 647 62.40 29.92 -37.89
C ARG A 647 61.31 28.93 -37.40
N ARG A 648 60.39 28.58 -38.32
CA ARG A 648 59.76 27.24 -38.43
C ARG A 648 60.77 26.25 -39.07
N PRO A 649 60.53 24.91 -39.14
CA PRO A 649 59.46 24.27 -39.93
C PRO A 649 58.57 23.33 -39.07
N SER A 650 57.41 22.80 -39.50
CA SER A 650 56.54 22.99 -40.69
C SER A 650 55.11 22.55 -40.27
N ILE A 651 54.02 23.32 -40.46
CA ILE A 651 53.33 23.65 -41.74
C ILE A 651 52.68 22.40 -42.36
N ALA A 652 51.36 22.35 -42.62
CA ALA A 652 50.27 23.28 -42.26
C ALA A 652 48.87 22.61 -42.45
N PRO A 653 47.80 23.17 -41.84
CA PRO A 653 46.42 22.92 -42.28
C PRO A 653 46.07 23.71 -43.56
N VAL A 654 44.93 23.36 -44.17
CA VAL A 654 44.34 24.01 -45.35
C VAL A 654 42.81 24.05 -45.16
N LEU A 655 42.03 25.05 -45.59
CA LEU A 655 42.21 26.51 -45.74
C LEU A 655 40.79 27.04 -46.11
N GLU A 656 40.23 27.98 -45.36
CA GLU A 656 39.02 28.72 -45.80
C GLU A 656 39.37 30.18 -46.07
N LEU A 657 39.02 30.67 -47.26
CA LEU A 657 38.46 32.00 -47.58
C LEU A 657 38.65 32.34 -49.07
N ALA A 658 37.56 32.72 -49.74
CA ALA A 658 37.55 33.65 -50.87
C ALA A 658 36.14 34.19 -51.14
N ASP A 659 35.88 35.40 -50.63
CA ASP A 659 35.15 36.53 -51.22
C ASP A 659 33.72 36.43 -51.79
N THR A 660 33.01 37.56 -51.63
CA THR A 660 31.58 37.73 -51.92
C THR A 660 31.28 38.47 -53.22
N SER A 661 30.41 37.89 -54.06
CA SER A 661 29.45 38.59 -54.94
C SER A 661 28.45 37.56 -55.49
N SER A 662 27.14 37.77 -55.64
CA SER A 662 26.29 38.98 -55.67
C SER A 662 24.94 38.73 -54.95
N LEU A 663 24.23 39.75 -54.42
CA LEU A 663 23.01 40.39 -54.98
C LEU A 663 22.08 39.43 -55.78
N LEU A 664 20.74 39.37 -55.61
CA LEU A 664 19.75 40.02 -54.69
C LEU A 664 18.47 39.10 -54.64
N PRO A 665 17.30 39.45 -54.01
CA PRO A 665 16.39 38.44 -53.46
C PRO A 665 15.11 38.09 -54.26
N CYS A 666 14.57 36.90 -53.98
CA CYS A 666 13.14 36.54 -53.94
C CYS A 666 12.93 35.74 -52.61
N ASP A 667 11.84 35.81 -51.85
CA ASP A 667 10.42 35.62 -52.15
C ASP A 667 10.07 34.25 -52.78
N LEU A 668 9.73 33.28 -51.93
CA LEU A 668 8.45 32.58 -52.01
C LEU A 668 8.15 31.75 -50.74
N LEU A 669 6.89 31.29 -50.65
CA LEU A 669 6.41 30.35 -49.64
C LEU A 669 6.67 28.90 -50.06
N SER A 670 6.46 27.97 -49.12
CA SER A 670 6.57 26.50 -49.23
C SER A 670 7.95 25.94 -49.54
N ASP A 671 8.59 25.37 -48.51
CA ASP A 671 9.32 24.10 -48.66
C ASP A 671 8.49 23.00 -47.99
N GLN A 672 8.09 22.02 -48.79
CA GLN A 672 7.52 20.76 -48.32
C GLN A 672 8.64 19.69 -48.35
N SER A 673 8.65 18.81 -47.35
CA SER A 673 9.22 17.45 -47.43
C SER A 673 10.60 17.26 -48.10
N GLU A 674 11.68 17.32 -47.31
CA GLU A 674 12.86 16.45 -47.57
C GLU A 674 12.65 15.08 -46.90
N ASP A 675 11.84 14.21 -47.50
CA ASP A 675 11.86 12.75 -47.21
C ASP A 675 11.26 11.87 -48.35
N GLU A 676 11.16 12.39 -49.58
CA GLU A 676 10.84 11.62 -50.79
C GLU A 676 11.71 12.01 -52.00
N MET A 677 12.82 11.31 -52.21
CA MET A 677 13.35 11.14 -53.58
C MET A 677 14.13 9.82 -53.80
N THR A 678 13.44 8.69 -53.64
CA THR A 678 13.78 7.46 -54.37
C THR A 678 12.51 6.86 -54.95
N GLN A 679 12.17 7.25 -56.19
CA GLN A 679 11.13 6.55 -56.95
C GLN A 679 11.64 5.15 -57.33
N SER A 680 10.92 4.14 -56.86
CA SER A 680 10.97 2.77 -57.38
C SER A 680 9.54 2.30 -57.54
N ASP A 681 9.09 2.14 -58.78
CA ASP A 681 7.68 1.90 -59.10
C ASP A 681 7.21 0.50 -58.65
N GLU A 682 6.33 0.45 -57.66
CA GLU A 682 5.33 -0.62 -57.50
C GLU A 682 3.96 0.01 -57.22
N GLU A 683 2.94 -0.46 -57.93
CA GLU A 683 1.62 0.17 -58.01
C GLU A 683 0.72 -0.16 -56.80
N GLY A 684 -0.25 0.71 -56.51
CA GLY A 684 -1.56 0.23 -56.06
C GLY A 684 -1.88 0.21 -54.56
N SER A 685 -1.47 1.22 -53.78
CA SER A 685 -2.21 1.55 -52.54
C SER A 685 -2.30 3.06 -52.33
N ALA A 686 -3.49 3.56 -51.97
CA ALA A 686 -3.70 4.96 -51.65
C ALA A 686 -3.02 5.28 -50.30
N VAL A 687 -2.03 6.17 -50.32
CA VAL A 687 -1.33 6.60 -49.11
C VAL A 687 -2.26 7.47 -48.28
N VAL A 688 -2.82 6.90 -47.21
CA VAL A 688 -3.67 7.63 -46.27
C VAL A 688 -2.80 8.62 -45.49
N GLU A 689 -3.01 9.91 -45.75
CA GLU A 689 -2.33 10.98 -45.00
C GLU A 689 -2.75 10.99 -43.53
N TYR A 690 -1.87 11.46 -42.64
CA TYR A 690 -2.14 11.57 -41.20
C TYR A 690 -2.03 13.01 -40.72
N VAL A 691 -3.11 13.56 -40.17
CA VAL A 691 -3.16 14.92 -39.61
C VAL A 691 -2.66 14.88 -38.17
N LYS A 692 -1.87 15.87 -37.74
CA LYS A 692 -1.52 16.05 -36.32
C LYS A 692 -2.62 16.85 -35.63
N GLY A 693 -3.23 16.30 -34.59
CA GLY A 693 -4.31 16.98 -33.86
C GLY A 693 -4.63 16.33 -32.52
N TYR A 694 -5.55 16.95 -31.78
CA TYR A 694 -6.11 16.35 -30.56
C TYR A 694 -7.30 15.45 -30.94
N PRO A 695 -7.44 14.24 -30.37
CA PRO A 695 -8.58 13.37 -30.64
C PRO A 695 -9.89 14.03 -30.16
N PRO A 696 -10.94 14.13 -30.99
CA PRO A 696 -12.14 14.93 -30.68
C PRO A 696 -13.07 14.27 -29.64
N ASN A 697 -13.04 12.94 -29.53
CA ASN A 697 -13.84 12.18 -28.58
C ASN A 697 -12.93 11.60 -27.48
N SER A 698 -12.91 12.22 -26.29
CA SER A 698 -12.33 11.64 -25.07
C SER A 698 -13.34 10.72 -24.38
N PRO A 699 -13.02 9.45 -24.07
CA PRO A 699 -13.98 8.51 -23.49
C PRO A 699 -14.26 8.74 -21.99
N TYR A 700 -13.54 9.65 -21.32
CA TYR A 700 -13.78 10.03 -19.94
C TYR A 700 -13.41 11.50 -19.67
N ILE A 701 -14.03 12.10 -18.66
CA ILE A 701 -13.79 13.50 -18.27
C ILE A 701 -12.45 13.62 -17.55
N GLY A 702 -11.60 14.57 -17.96
CA GLY A 702 -10.30 14.81 -17.32
C GLY A 702 -9.12 14.00 -17.87
N SER A 703 -9.28 13.37 -19.04
CA SER A 703 -8.14 12.90 -19.85
C SER A 703 -7.21 14.06 -20.23
N SER A 704 -5.90 13.79 -20.33
CA SER A 704 -4.93 14.77 -20.81
C SER A 704 -4.95 14.86 -22.35
N PRO A 705 -5.12 16.05 -22.95
CA PRO A 705 -5.13 16.19 -24.41
C PRO A 705 -3.70 16.18 -24.96
N THR A 706 -3.28 15.05 -25.52
CA THR A 706 -2.02 14.89 -26.25
C THR A 706 -2.23 15.11 -27.76
N LEU A 707 -1.27 15.73 -28.44
CA LEU A 707 -1.26 15.73 -29.91
C LEU A 707 -0.95 14.31 -30.43
N CYS A 708 -1.80 13.77 -31.28
CA CYS A 708 -1.65 12.46 -31.90
C CYS A 708 -1.63 12.58 -33.42
N HIS A 709 -1.13 11.53 -34.10
CA HIS A 709 -1.43 11.32 -35.51
C HIS A 709 -2.85 10.77 -35.64
N LEU A 710 -3.70 11.45 -36.40
CA LEU A 710 -5.11 11.16 -36.60
C LEU A 710 -5.40 10.92 -38.09
N LEU A 711 -6.51 10.25 -38.36
CA LEU A 711 -7.07 10.14 -39.71
C LEU A 711 -7.76 11.47 -40.12
N PRO A 712 -7.71 11.89 -41.40
CA PRO A 712 -8.41 13.09 -41.87
C PRO A 712 -9.94 12.90 -41.82
N GLU A 713 -10.40 11.68 -42.10
CA GLU A 713 -11.81 11.26 -42.05
C GLU A 713 -11.98 10.21 -40.95
N LYS A 714 -13.08 10.32 -40.19
CA LYS A 714 -13.37 9.42 -39.05
C LYS A 714 -13.77 8.03 -39.56
N ALA A 715 -12.99 7.00 -39.21
CA ALA A 715 -13.19 5.65 -39.74
C ALA A 715 -14.54 5.05 -39.29
N PRO A 716 -15.35 4.47 -40.19
CA PRO A 716 -16.61 3.87 -39.79
C PRO A 716 -16.38 2.58 -39.01
N PHE A 717 -17.20 2.33 -37.98
CA PHE A 717 -17.04 1.23 -37.02
C PHE A 717 -16.83 -0.16 -37.64
N CYS A 718 -17.40 -0.42 -38.83
CA CYS A 718 -17.24 -1.68 -39.55
C CYS A 718 -15.81 -1.91 -40.10
N CYS A 719 -15.00 -0.88 -40.26
CA CYS A 719 -13.61 -0.98 -40.72
C CYS A 719 -12.60 -1.24 -39.60
N LEU A 720 -13.01 -1.05 -38.34
CA LEU A 720 -12.19 -1.36 -37.18
C LEU A 720 -12.20 -2.87 -36.86
N ARG A 721 -13.19 -3.63 -37.35
CA ARG A 721 -13.31 -5.07 -37.13
C ARG A 721 -12.52 -5.84 -38.20
N LEU A 722 -11.69 -6.80 -37.79
CA LEU A 722 -11.01 -7.71 -38.73
C LEU A 722 -11.87 -8.92 -39.13
N ASP A 723 -12.46 -9.62 -38.15
CA ASP A 723 -13.20 -10.89 -38.31
C ASP A 723 -14.31 -10.90 -39.37
N LYS A 724 -14.80 -9.73 -39.84
CA LYS A 724 -15.78 -9.63 -40.94
C LYS A 724 -15.43 -8.49 -41.87
N GLY A 725 -15.00 -8.85 -43.09
CA GLY A 725 -14.89 -7.92 -44.21
C GLY A 725 -16.17 -7.12 -44.41
N CYS A 726 -16.03 -5.81 -44.60
CA CYS A 726 -17.11 -4.86 -44.81
C CYS A 726 -17.14 -4.38 -46.27
N LYS A 727 -18.11 -3.53 -46.63
CA LYS A 727 -18.21 -2.99 -48.00
C LYS A 727 -17.07 -2.03 -48.39
N HIS A 728 -16.27 -1.56 -47.42
CA HIS A 728 -15.11 -0.69 -47.67
C HIS A 728 -13.81 -1.49 -47.84
N ASN A 729 -13.60 -2.51 -46.99
CA ASN A 729 -12.47 -3.44 -47.04
C ASN A 729 -12.98 -4.87 -46.81
N SER A 730 -12.78 -5.76 -47.78
CA SER A 730 -13.26 -7.15 -47.74
C SER A 730 -12.27 -8.14 -47.10
N PHE A 731 -11.32 -7.65 -46.30
CA PHE A 731 -10.29 -8.47 -45.65
C PHE A 731 -10.82 -9.07 -44.34
N GLU A 732 -10.60 -10.37 -44.15
CA GLU A 732 -11.05 -11.16 -42.98
C GLU A 732 -9.89 -11.44 -42.00
N ASP A 733 -8.66 -11.57 -42.52
CA ASP A 733 -7.42 -11.77 -41.74
C ASP A 733 -6.56 -10.51 -41.64
N ALA A 734 -5.86 -10.33 -40.52
CA ALA A 734 -4.83 -9.30 -40.37
C ALA A 734 -3.72 -9.40 -41.43
N LYS A 735 -3.39 -10.61 -41.89
CA LYS A 735 -2.39 -10.82 -42.95
C LYS A 735 -2.78 -10.18 -44.28
N ALA A 736 -4.07 -10.13 -44.61
CA ALA A 736 -4.54 -9.62 -45.90
C ALA A 736 -4.39 -8.08 -46.02
N TYR A 737 -4.28 -7.37 -44.90
CA TYR A 737 -3.98 -5.93 -44.85
C TYR A 737 -2.52 -5.58 -45.20
N GLY A 738 -1.60 -6.56 -45.29
CA GLY A 738 -0.23 -6.33 -45.75
C GLY A 738 0.59 -5.35 -44.89
N PHE A 739 0.43 -5.39 -43.56
CA PHE A 739 1.09 -4.45 -42.65
C PHE A 739 2.62 -4.41 -42.82
N LYS A 740 3.16 -3.22 -43.13
CA LYS A 740 4.60 -2.99 -43.37
C LYS A 740 5.45 -3.17 -42.10
N ASN A 741 4.93 -2.71 -40.97
CA ASN A 741 5.57 -2.80 -39.66
C ASN A 741 5.03 -3.99 -38.87
N LYS A 742 5.84 -4.53 -37.95
CA LYS A 742 5.41 -5.61 -37.05
C LYS A 742 4.20 -5.19 -36.21
N LEU A 743 3.34 -6.16 -35.92
CA LEU A 743 2.07 -5.92 -35.24
C LEU A 743 2.23 -5.88 -33.70
N ILE A 744 1.42 -5.06 -33.03
CA ILE A 744 1.18 -5.13 -31.59
C ILE A 744 -0.20 -5.72 -31.36
N ILE A 745 -0.30 -6.77 -30.54
CA ILE A 745 -1.57 -7.41 -30.17
C ILE A 745 -1.79 -7.22 -28.67
N VAL A 746 -2.97 -6.73 -28.28
CA VAL A 746 -3.38 -6.55 -26.88
C VAL A 746 -4.58 -7.46 -26.61
N SER A 747 -4.53 -8.25 -25.55
CA SER A 747 -5.66 -9.06 -25.10
C SER A 747 -6.25 -8.52 -23.80
N ALA A 748 -7.57 -8.32 -23.77
CA ALA A 748 -8.32 -7.85 -22.60
C ALA A 748 -9.74 -8.46 -22.57
N GLU A 749 -10.39 -8.39 -21.41
CA GLU A 749 -11.76 -8.91 -21.25
C GLU A 749 -12.84 -7.96 -21.79
N THR A 750 -12.66 -6.66 -21.56
CA THR A 750 -13.60 -5.58 -21.91
C THR A 750 -12.83 -4.44 -22.60
N ALA A 751 -13.51 -3.66 -23.44
CA ALA A 751 -12.94 -2.48 -24.08
C ALA A 751 -13.04 -1.23 -23.17
N GLY A 752 -12.49 -1.33 -21.96
CA GLY A 752 -12.60 -0.28 -20.95
C GLY A 752 -11.81 1.00 -21.27
N ASN A 753 -12.19 2.10 -20.63
CA ASN A 753 -11.61 3.44 -20.83
C ASN A 753 -10.07 3.47 -20.64
N GLY A 754 -9.50 2.61 -19.80
CA GLY A 754 -8.04 2.48 -19.67
C GLY A 754 -7.31 2.08 -20.96
N LEU A 755 -7.92 1.30 -21.87
CA LEU A 755 -7.28 0.92 -23.15
C LEU A 755 -7.09 2.11 -24.11
N TYR A 756 -7.85 3.19 -23.96
CA TYR A 756 -7.58 4.45 -24.68
C TYR A 756 -6.20 5.02 -24.28
N ASN A 757 -5.85 4.93 -22.99
CA ASN A 757 -4.57 5.39 -22.44
C ASN A 757 -3.38 4.49 -22.82
N PHE A 758 -3.62 3.28 -23.35
CA PHE A 758 -2.59 2.47 -24.03
C PHE A 758 -2.26 3.07 -25.41
N ILE A 759 -3.28 3.52 -26.13
CA ILE A 759 -3.16 3.87 -27.56
C ILE A 759 -2.62 5.29 -27.74
N VAL A 760 -3.02 6.21 -26.86
CA VAL A 760 -2.56 7.61 -26.82
C VAL A 760 -1.02 7.77 -26.91
N PRO A 761 -0.20 7.25 -25.96
CA PRO A 761 1.25 7.46 -25.98
C PRO A 761 1.97 6.74 -27.13
N LEU A 762 1.31 5.75 -27.75
CA LEU A 762 1.77 4.97 -28.90
C LEU A 762 1.37 5.60 -30.26
N ARG A 763 0.45 6.57 -30.27
CA ARG A 763 0.03 7.35 -31.44
C ARG A 763 0.38 8.84 -31.36
N ALA A 764 1.11 9.26 -30.33
CA ALA A 764 1.54 10.63 -30.10
C ALA A 764 2.42 11.21 -31.24
N TYR A 765 2.31 12.53 -31.44
CA TYR A 765 2.91 13.29 -32.54
C TYR A 765 4.44 13.17 -32.68
N TYR A 766 5.13 12.81 -31.60
CA TYR A 766 6.59 12.68 -31.49
C TYR A 766 7.12 11.31 -31.96
N ARG A 767 6.25 10.34 -32.25
CA ARG A 767 6.61 9.08 -32.93
C ARG A 767 6.70 9.32 -34.44
N SER A 768 7.65 8.70 -35.12
CA SER A 768 7.78 8.83 -36.58
C SER A 768 6.62 8.14 -37.29
N ARG A 769 6.08 8.74 -38.37
CA ARG A 769 5.02 8.11 -39.19
C ARG A 769 5.46 6.76 -39.77
N LYS A 770 6.74 6.62 -40.12
CA LYS A 770 7.34 5.38 -40.64
C LYS A 770 7.49 4.29 -39.55
N GLU A 771 7.46 4.66 -38.27
CA GLU A 771 7.67 3.80 -37.09
C GLU A 771 6.34 3.34 -36.43
N LEU A 772 5.18 3.80 -36.92
CA LEU A 772 3.89 3.43 -36.35
C LEU A 772 3.59 1.94 -36.56
N ASN A 773 3.66 1.16 -35.48
CA ASN A 773 3.22 -0.24 -35.46
C ASN A 773 1.67 -0.30 -35.45
N PRO A 774 1.02 -1.15 -36.28
CA PRO A 774 -0.42 -1.39 -36.17
C PRO A 774 -0.77 -2.04 -34.83
N ILE A 775 -2.01 -1.82 -34.37
CA ILE A 775 -2.53 -2.32 -33.09
C ILE A 775 -3.79 -3.16 -33.34
N VAL A 776 -3.85 -4.36 -32.78
CA VAL A 776 -5.05 -5.21 -32.78
C VAL A 776 -5.46 -5.53 -31.34
N LEU A 777 -6.69 -5.15 -30.98
CA LEU A 777 -7.32 -5.45 -29.70
C LEU A 777 -8.11 -6.77 -29.81
N LEU A 778 -7.61 -7.83 -29.20
CA LEU A 778 -8.28 -9.13 -29.09
C LEU A 778 -9.10 -9.16 -27.80
N LEU A 779 -10.43 -9.18 -27.93
CA LEU A 779 -11.36 -8.96 -26.84
C LEU A 779 -12.28 -10.17 -26.62
N ASP A 780 -12.45 -10.59 -25.36
CA ASP A 780 -13.45 -11.62 -25.00
C ASP A 780 -14.88 -11.13 -25.24
N ASN A 781 -15.14 -9.85 -24.94
CA ASN A 781 -16.45 -9.20 -25.09
C ASN A 781 -16.43 -8.11 -26.17
N LYS A 782 -17.60 -7.88 -26.79
CA LYS A 782 -17.79 -6.81 -27.77
C LYS A 782 -17.48 -5.43 -27.18
N PRO A 783 -16.73 -4.57 -27.90
CA PRO A 783 -16.48 -3.21 -27.46
C PRO A 783 -17.73 -2.33 -27.55
N GLU A 784 -17.87 -1.40 -26.62
CA GLU A 784 -18.99 -0.45 -26.60
C GLU A 784 -18.80 0.71 -27.59
N HIS A 785 -19.91 1.37 -27.95
CA HIS A 785 -19.91 2.52 -28.86
C HIS A 785 -19.07 3.70 -28.33
N HIS A 786 -19.07 3.97 -27.02
CA HIS A 786 -18.26 5.03 -26.41
C HIS A 786 -16.75 4.82 -26.65
N PHE A 787 -16.26 3.58 -26.52
CA PHE A 787 -14.88 3.25 -26.85
C PHE A 787 -14.61 3.40 -28.35
N LEU A 788 -15.50 2.86 -29.19
CA LEU A 788 -15.42 2.91 -30.66
C LEU A 788 -15.35 4.35 -31.21
N GLU A 789 -16.12 5.29 -30.64
CA GLU A 789 -16.12 6.70 -31.03
C GLU A 789 -14.82 7.43 -30.71
N ALA A 790 -14.11 7.02 -29.65
CA ALA A 790 -12.79 7.53 -29.33
C ALA A 790 -11.71 6.93 -30.26
N ILE A 791 -11.72 5.60 -30.45
CA ILE A 791 -10.63 4.93 -31.18
C ILE A 791 -10.66 5.11 -32.70
N CYS A 792 -11.83 5.31 -33.32
CA CYS A 792 -11.98 5.49 -34.78
C CYS A 792 -11.25 6.70 -35.40
N CYS A 793 -10.70 7.59 -34.57
CA CYS A 793 -9.91 8.75 -35.03
C CYS A 793 -8.41 8.41 -35.24
N PHE A 794 -7.93 7.30 -34.68
CA PHE A 794 -6.51 6.92 -34.73
C PHE A 794 -6.19 5.99 -35.91
N PRO A 795 -5.02 6.14 -36.55
CA PRO A 795 -4.62 5.31 -37.68
C PRO A 795 -4.22 3.90 -37.25
N MET A 796 -4.54 2.92 -38.09
CA MET A 796 -4.07 1.52 -37.99
C MET A 796 -4.35 0.89 -36.60
N VAL A 797 -5.57 1.06 -36.08
CA VAL A 797 -6.05 0.35 -34.88
C VAL A 797 -7.33 -0.42 -35.21
N TYR A 798 -7.36 -1.69 -34.80
CA TYR A 798 -8.42 -2.64 -35.10
C TYR A 798 -8.78 -3.47 -33.87
N TYR A 799 -9.90 -4.20 -33.94
CA TYR A 799 -10.31 -5.17 -32.92
C TYR A 799 -10.80 -6.49 -33.54
N MET A 800 -10.76 -7.55 -32.73
CA MET A 800 -11.27 -8.88 -33.04
C MET A 800 -11.91 -9.50 -31.79
N GLU A 801 -13.00 -10.24 -31.97
CA GLU A 801 -13.58 -11.08 -30.91
C GLU A 801 -12.72 -12.36 -30.77
N GLY A 802 -12.29 -12.71 -29.56
CA GLY A 802 -11.49 -13.92 -29.36
C GLY A 802 -10.87 -14.01 -27.98
N THR A 803 -10.15 -15.11 -27.73
CA THR A 803 -9.38 -15.30 -26.50
C THR A 803 -8.01 -15.89 -26.81
N ILE A 804 -7.01 -15.70 -25.93
CA ILE A 804 -5.67 -16.28 -26.08
C ILE A 804 -5.70 -17.83 -26.10
N ASP A 805 -6.71 -18.44 -25.47
CA ASP A 805 -6.94 -19.89 -25.44
C ASP A 805 -7.28 -20.42 -26.86
N ASN A 806 -7.97 -19.60 -27.66
CA ASN A 806 -8.31 -19.89 -29.05
C ASN A 806 -7.14 -19.52 -29.98
N LEU A 807 -6.30 -20.50 -30.29
CA LEU A 807 -5.20 -20.36 -31.27
C LEU A 807 -5.66 -19.80 -32.63
N ASP A 808 -6.91 -20.03 -33.03
CA ASP A 808 -7.46 -19.52 -34.30
C ASP A 808 -7.58 -18.00 -34.34
N SER A 809 -8.20 -17.40 -33.32
CA SER A 809 -8.31 -15.93 -33.19
C SER A 809 -6.93 -15.26 -33.22
N LEU A 810 -5.93 -15.88 -32.59
CA LEU A 810 -4.55 -15.40 -32.60
C LEU A 810 -3.91 -15.49 -33.98
N LEU A 811 -4.14 -16.59 -34.72
CA LEU A 811 -3.61 -16.77 -36.07
C LEU A 811 -4.25 -15.81 -37.08
N GLN A 812 -5.56 -15.55 -36.97
CA GLN A 812 -6.26 -14.51 -37.75
C GLN A 812 -5.76 -13.10 -37.41
N CYS A 813 -5.47 -12.82 -36.13
CA CYS A 813 -4.78 -11.60 -35.70
C CYS A 813 -3.33 -11.51 -36.22
N GLY A 814 -2.71 -12.61 -36.64
CA GLY A 814 -1.36 -12.59 -37.22
C GLY A 814 -0.20 -12.65 -36.23
N ILE A 815 -0.35 -13.26 -35.04
CA ILE A 815 0.69 -13.32 -33.99
C ILE A 815 2.11 -13.76 -34.45
N ILE A 816 2.23 -14.45 -35.58
CA ILE A 816 3.51 -14.97 -36.10
C ILE A 816 4.52 -13.87 -36.41
N TYR A 817 4.06 -12.69 -36.86
CA TYR A 817 4.89 -11.53 -37.20
C TYR A 817 4.59 -10.31 -36.31
N ALA A 818 3.89 -10.54 -35.19
CA ALA A 818 3.77 -9.56 -34.13
C ALA A 818 5.12 -9.39 -33.42
N ASP A 819 5.42 -8.17 -32.97
CA ASP A 819 6.60 -7.91 -32.14
C ASP A 819 6.30 -8.23 -30.67
N ASN A 820 5.17 -7.69 -30.18
CA ASN A 820 4.74 -7.77 -28.79
C ASN A 820 3.28 -8.25 -28.67
N LEU A 821 3.07 -9.23 -27.80
CA LEU A 821 1.77 -9.63 -27.27
C LEU A 821 1.63 -9.09 -25.84
N VAL A 822 0.68 -8.18 -25.64
CA VAL A 822 0.31 -7.65 -24.33
C VAL A 822 -0.87 -8.44 -23.79
N VAL A 823 -0.69 -9.08 -22.64
CA VAL A 823 -1.74 -9.80 -21.91
C VAL A 823 -2.12 -8.99 -20.68
N VAL A 824 -3.33 -8.44 -20.71
CA VAL A 824 -3.96 -7.73 -19.59
C VAL A 824 -4.75 -8.74 -18.76
N ASP A 825 -4.70 -8.63 -17.44
CA ASP A 825 -5.50 -9.50 -16.56
C ASP A 825 -6.99 -9.16 -16.67
N LYS A 826 -7.82 -10.18 -16.40
CA LYS A 826 -9.27 -10.12 -16.58
C LYS A 826 -9.91 -9.56 -15.33
N GLU A 827 -10.91 -8.70 -15.53
CA GLU A 827 -11.60 -8.02 -14.43
C GLU A 827 -12.35 -9.05 -13.57
N SER A 828 -12.93 -10.06 -14.22
CA SER A 828 -13.60 -11.19 -13.58
C SER A 828 -12.69 -12.13 -12.76
N THR A 829 -11.37 -12.13 -12.98
CA THR A 829 -10.45 -12.99 -12.20
C THR A 829 -9.75 -12.26 -11.05
N MET A 830 -9.80 -10.93 -10.97
CA MET A 830 -9.13 -10.16 -9.91
C MET A 830 -9.77 -10.30 -8.51
N SER A 831 -11.05 -10.66 -8.42
CA SER A 831 -11.78 -10.82 -7.15
C SER A 831 -11.65 -12.22 -6.53
N ALA A 832 -10.53 -12.90 -6.75
CA ALA A 832 -10.28 -14.24 -6.20
C ALA A 832 -9.88 -14.22 -4.71
N GLU A 833 -10.31 -15.22 -3.95
CA GLU A 833 -9.95 -15.39 -2.52
C GLU A 833 -8.48 -15.76 -2.33
N GLU A 834 -7.96 -16.67 -3.17
CA GLU A 834 -6.54 -17.04 -3.20
C GLU A 834 -5.77 -16.28 -4.29
N ASP A 835 -4.63 -15.69 -3.91
CA ASP A 835 -3.75 -14.95 -4.84
C ASP A 835 -3.28 -15.81 -6.03
N TYR A 836 -3.20 -17.14 -5.86
CA TYR A 836 -2.83 -18.07 -6.94
C TYR A 836 -3.92 -18.26 -7.99
N MET A 837 -5.19 -18.07 -7.64
CA MET A 837 -6.32 -18.30 -8.56
C MET A 837 -6.56 -17.11 -9.49
N ALA A 838 -6.20 -15.90 -9.06
CA ALA A 838 -6.42 -14.67 -9.84
C ALA A 838 -5.71 -14.69 -11.20
N ASP A 839 -4.43 -15.08 -11.22
CA ASP A 839 -3.58 -15.07 -12.42
C ASP A 839 -3.48 -16.45 -13.11
N ALA A 840 -4.17 -17.48 -12.59
CA ALA A 840 -3.97 -18.87 -13.02
C ALA A 840 -4.21 -19.06 -14.53
N LYS A 841 -5.24 -18.42 -15.08
CA LYS A 841 -5.60 -18.53 -16.51
C LYS A 841 -4.64 -17.75 -17.41
N THR A 842 -4.21 -16.55 -17.01
CA THR A 842 -3.27 -15.73 -17.81
C THR A 842 -1.89 -16.39 -17.87
N ILE A 843 -1.39 -16.92 -16.76
CA ILE A 843 -0.12 -17.64 -16.69
C ILE A 843 -0.14 -18.93 -17.54
N VAL A 844 -1.20 -19.74 -17.44
CA VAL A 844 -1.30 -20.99 -18.24
C VAL A 844 -1.35 -20.68 -19.74
N ASN A 845 -2.14 -19.70 -20.16
CA ASN A 845 -2.25 -19.30 -21.56
C ASN A 845 -0.92 -18.75 -22.10
N VAL A 846 -0.20 -17.94 -21.33
CA VAL A 846 1.10 -17.41 -21.75
C VAL A 846 2.17 -18.51 -21.80
N GLN A 847 2.11 -19.49 -20.91
CA GLN A 847 3.01 -20.66 -20.93
C GLN A 847 2.73 -21.62 -22.11
N THR A 848 1.55 -21.62 -22.74
CA THR A 848 1.37 -22.28 -24.05
C THR A 848 1.96 -21.43 -25.18
N MET A 849 1.77 -20.10 -25.15
CA MET A 849 2.35 -19.19 -26.15
C MET A 849 3.88 -19.24 -26.18
N PHE A 850 4.57 -19.23 -25.03
CA PHE A 850 6.03 -19.40 -24.98
C PHE A 850 6.56 -20.71 -25.57
N ARG A 851 5.73 -21.77 -25.67
CA ARG A 851 6.09 -23.05 -26.29
C ARG A 851 5.82 -23.08 -27.80
N LEU A 852 4.76 -22.39 -28.24
CA LEU A 852 4.37 -22.26 -29.64
C LEU A 852 5.25 -21.24 -30.39
N PHE A 853 5.47 -20.07 -29.80
CA PHE A 853 6.08 -18.88 -30.41
C PHE A 853 7.21 -18.32 -29.52
N PRO A 854 8.39 -18.98 -29.47
CA PRO A 854 9.48 -18.61 -28.54
C PRO A 854 10.20 -17.29 -28.89
N SER A 855 9.93 -16.72 -30.07
CA SER A 855 10.46 -15.44 -30.56
C SER A 855 9.55 -14.24 -30.32
N LEU A 856 8.28 -14.49 -29.97
CA LEU A 856 7.31 -13.44 -29.64
C LEU A 856 7.68 -12.81 -28.29
N SER A 857 7.80 -11.49 -28.25
CA SER A 857 7.87 -10.78 -26.97
C SER A 857 6.49 -10.83 -26.32
N ILE A 858 6.41 -11.27 -25.06
CA ILE A 858 5.17 -11.32 -24.30
C ILE A 858 5.34 -10.45 -23.06
N ILE A 859 4.41 -9.51 -22.89
CA ILE A 859 4.30 -8.61 -21.75
C ILE A 859 3.03 -9.01 -21.01
N THR A 860 3.13 -9.49 -19.78
CA THR A 860 1.99 -9.90 -18.96
C THR A 860 1.79 -8.96 -17.78
N GLU A 861 0.56 -8.57 -17.55
CA GLU A 861 0.10 -8.22 -16.21
C GLU A 861 0.11 -9.46 -15.30
N LEU A 862 0.20 -9.23 -13.99
CA LEU A 862 -0.18 -10.14 -12.90
C LEU A 862 -0.82 -9.32 -11.78
N THR A 863 -1.89 -9.80 -11.16
CA THR A 863 -2.46 -9.16 -9.96
C THR A 863 -1.49 -9.16 -8.79
N HIS A 864 -0.71 -10.23 -8.63
CA HIS A 864 0.17 -10.43 -7.47
C HIS A 864 1.62 -10.78 -7.86
N PRO A 865 2.64 -10.09 -7.31
CA PRO A 865 4.04 -10.36 -7.64
C PRO A 865 4.52 -11.74 -7.17
N SER A 866 3.82 -12.38 -6.23
CA SER A 866 4.05 -13.76 -5.80
C SER A 866 3.95 -14.79 -6.94
N ASN A 867 3.15 -14.49 -7.97
CA ASN A 867 2.88 -15.39 -9.11
C ASN A 867 3.96 -15.34 -10.20
N MET A 868 4.85 -14.34 -10.20
CA MET A 868 5.97 -14.22 -11.15
C MET A 868 6.89 -15.46 -11.22
N ARG A 869 6.89 -16.28 -10.17
CA ARG A 869 7.64 -17.55 -10.12
C ARG A 869 7.18 -18.58 -11.15
N PHE A 870 5.94 -18.50 -11.63
CA PHE A 870 5.36 -19.47 -12.57
C PHE A 870 5.60 -19.12 -14.04
N MET A 871 5.88 -17.85 -14.34
CA MET A 871 6.02 -17.29 -15.69
C MET A 871 7.15 -17.87 -16.55
N GLN A 872 8.08 -18.63 -15.97
CA GLN A 872 9.20 -19.25 -16.69
C GLN A 872 9.47 -20.67 -16.20
N PHE A 873 8.50 -21.58 -16.34
CA PHE A 873 8.71 -22.99 -15.99
C PHE A 873 9.47 -23.75 -17.08
N ARG A 874 10.78 -23.96 -16.87
CA ARG A 874 11.63 -24.90 -17.62
C ARG A 874 12.00 -26.09 -16.73
N ALA A 875 12.04 -27.29 -17.31
CA ALA A 875 12.35 -28.51 -16.56
C ALA A 875 13.82 -28.51 -16.09
N LYS A 876 14.04 -28.65 -14.78
CA LYS A 876 15.35 -28.63 -14.11
C LYS A 876 16.15 -27.31 -14.26
N ASP A 877 15.49 -26.17 -14.11
CA ASP A 877 16.22 -24.91 -13.98
C ASP A 877 16.88 -24.74 -12.59
N SER A 878 18.21 -24.83 -12.54
CA SER A 878 19.01 -24.53 -11.34
C SER A 878 19.10 -23.03 -11.04
N TYR A 879 18.88 -22.18 -12.04
CA TYR A 879 19.00 -20.73 -11.93
C TYR A 879 17.85 -20.12 -11.15
N SER A 880 16.61 -20.51 -11.46
CA SER A 880 15.41 -20.16 -10.67
C SER A 880 15.57 -20.50 -9.17
N LEU A 881 16.24 -21.59 -8.82
CA LEU A 881 16.53 -21.92 -7.41
C LEU A 881 17.55 -20.96 -6.78
N ALA A 882 18.62 -20.60 -7.50
CA ALA A 882 19.62 -19.64 -7.04
C ALA A 882 19.01 -18.24 -6.81
N LEU A 883 18.24 -17.73 -7.78
CA LEU A 883 17.50 -16.47 -7.66
C LEU A 883 16.52 -16.50 -6.47
N SER A 884 15.78 -17.60 -6.29
CA SER A 884 14.84 -17.77 -5.16
C SER A 884 15.53 -17.84 -3.80
N LYS A 885 16.84 -18.17 -3.74
CA LYS A 885 17.64 -18.12 -2.52
C LYS A 885 18.10 -16.69 -2.20
N LEU A 886 18.52 -15.93 -3.22
CA LEU A 886 18.86 -14.51 -3.07
C LEU A 886 17.63 -13.70 -2.63
N GLU A 887 16.50 -13.86 -3.32
CA GLU A 887 15.20 -13.24 -3.01
C GLU A 887 14.79 -13.43 -1.53
N LYS A 888 15.00 -14.63 -0.97
CA LYS A 888 14.70 -14.92 0.45
C LYS A 888 15.64 -14.18 1.40
N ARG A 889 16.94 -14.24 1.15
CA ARG A 889 17.95 -13.53 1.95
C ARG A 889 17.75 -12.01 1.91
N GLU A 890 17.42 -11.42 0.76
CA GLU A 890 17.20 -9.97 0.70
C GLU A 890 15.91 -9.57 1.44
N ARG A 891 14.87 -10.41 1.40
CA ARG A 891 13.67 -10.24 2.24
C ARG A 891 13.99 -10.37 3.74
N GLU A 892 14.89 -11.27 4.13
CA GLU A 892 15.42 -11.40 5.51
C GLU A 892 16.27 -10.18 5.92
N ASN A 893 17.01 -9.58 4.97
CA ASN A 893 17.74 -8.32 5.16
C ASN A 893 16.82 -7.08 5.26
N GLY A 894 15.53 -7.21 4.94
CA GLY A 894 14.57 -6.10 4.90
C GLY A 894 14.64 -5.25 3.61
N SER A 895 14.99 -5.84 2.45
CA SER A 895 14.97 -5.16 1.16
C SER A 895 13.54 -4.78 0.73
N ASN A 896 13.37 -3.58 0.16
CA ASN A 896 12.08 -3.12 -0.37
C ASN A 896 11.65 -3.86 -1.66
N LEU A 897 12.59 -4.49 -2.38
CA LEU A 897 12.38 -5.05 -3.72
C LEU A 897 12.86 -6.51 -3.84
N ALA A 898 12.41 -7.39 -2.94
CA ALA A 898 12.83 -8.81 -2.95
C ALA A 898 12.63 -9.48 -4.34
N PHE A 899 11.53 -9.20 -5.04
CA PHE A 899 11.22 -9.78 -6.36
C PHE A 899 12.05 -9.20 -7.52
N MET A 900 12.88 -8.18 -7.31
CA MET A 900 13.66 -7.53 -8.39
C MET A 900 14.54 -8.51 -9.17
N PHE A 901 15.14 -9.48 -8.48
CA PHE A 901 16.01 -10.49 -9.11
C PHE A 901 15.24 -11.55 -9.90
N ARG A 902 13.90 -11.50 -9.97
CA ARG A 902 13.09 -12.41 -10.77
C ARG A 902 13.26 -12.08 -12.26
N LEU A 903 13.88 -12.98 -13.02
CA LEU A 903 14.22 -12.77 -14.44
C LEU A 903 13.06 -12.24 -15.32
N PRO A 904 11.80 -12.71 -15.21
CA PRO A 904 10.70 -12.16 -16.00
C PRO A 904 10.39 -10.67 -15.74
N PHE A 905 10.62 -10.19 -14.51
CA PHE A 905 10.49 -8.76 -14.16
C PHE A 905 11.72 -7.96 -14.62
N ALA A 906 12.94 -8.46 -14.40
CA ALA A 906 14.17 -7.82 -14.88
C ALA A 906 14.17 -7.63 -16.41
N ALA A 907 13.62 -8.59 -17.15
CA ALA A 907 13.45 -8.57 -18.60
C ALA A 907 12.24 -7.75 -19.08
N GLY A 908 11.46 -7.13 -18.19
CA GLY A 908 10.27 -6.33 -18.57
C GLY A 908 9.08 -7.11 -19.13
N ARG A 909 9.11 -8.45 -19.04
CA ARG A 909 8.03 -9.33 -19.52
C ARG A 909 6.86 -9.42 -18.56
N VAL A 910 7.04 -8.97 -17.31
CA VAL A 910 6.00 -9.01 -16.29
C VAL A 910 5.90 -7.66 -15.59
N PHE A 911 4.67 -7.21 -15.39
CA PHE A 911 4.30 -6.02 -14.64
C PHE A 911 3.18 -6.37 -13.66
N SER A 912 3.08 -5.65 -12.53
CA SER A 912 1.99 -5.83 -11.57
C SER A 912 1.57 -4.49 -10.99
N ILE A 913 0.27 -4.30 -10.76
CA ILE A 913 -0.30 -3.04 -10.29
C ILE A 913 0.33 -2.58 -8.97
N SER A 914 0.70 -3.51 -8.07
CA SER A 914 1.30 -3.16 -6.76
C SER A 914 2.63 -2.39 -6.87
N MET A 915 3.32 -2.46 -8.01
CA MET A 915 4.52 -1.66 -8.31
C MET A 915 4.25 -0.14 -8.41
N LEU A 916 2.97 0.25 -8.56
CA LEU A 916 2.53 1.65 -8.62
C LEU A 916 2.18 2.22 -7.25
N ASP A 917 1.96 1.39 -6.23
CA ASP A 917 1.55 1.82 -4.88
C ASP A 917 2.58 2.77 -4.27
N THR A 918 3.86 2.41 -4.41
CA THR A 918 5.01 3.18 -3.90
C THR A 918 5.15 4.56 -4.53
N LEU A 919 4.66 4.77 -5.76
CA LEU A 919 4.62 6.08 -6.42
C LEU A 919 3.74 7.06 -5.62
N LEU A 920 2.58 6.61 -5.11
CA LEU A 920 1.73 7.43 -4.23
C LEU A 920 2.42 7.66 -2.88
N TYR A 921 3.03 6.65 -2.28
CA TYR A 921 3.66 6.76 -0.96
C TYR A 921 4.87 7.71 -0.96
N GLN A 922 5.73 7.58 -1.98
CA GLN A 922 6.90 8.43 -2.17
C GLN A 922 6.51 9.89 -2.46
N SER A 923 5.31 10.14 -3.01
CA SER A 923 4.84 11.50 -3.31
C SER A 923 4.67 12.39 -2.07
N PHE A 924 4.49 11.82 -0.87
CA PHE A 924 4.50 12.59 0.40
C PHE A 924 5.84 13.29 0.70
N VAL A 925 6.95 12.77 0.17
CA VAL A 925 8.28 13.40 0.26
C VAL A 925 8.61 14.19 -1.01
N LYS A 926 7.83 13.99 -2.08
CA LYS A 926 8.16 14.36 -3.46
C LYS A 926 6.91 14.66 -4.28
N ASP A 927 6.29 15.82 -4.05
CA ASP A 927 5.08 16.29 -4.74
C ASP A 927 5.17 16.19 -6.27
N TYR A 928 6.39 16.34 -6.82
CA TYR A 928 6.73 16.27 -8.24
C TYR A 928 6.79 14.85 -8.84
N MET A 929 6.78 13.78 -8.03
CA MET A 929 7.00 12.40 -8.50
C MET A 929 5.90 11.93 -9.45
N ILE A 930 4.64 12.26 -9.15
CA ILE A 930 3.50 11.91 -10.01
C ILE A 930 3.63 12.62 -11.37
N THR A 931 3.97 13.92 -11.36
CA THR A 931 4.12 14.73 -12.58
C THR A 931 5.29 14.26 -13.45
N ILE A 932 6.46 14.03 -12.86
CA ILE A 932 7.64 13.62 -13.64
C ILE A 932 7.46 12.21 -14.22
N THR A 933 6.80 11.30 -13.50
CA THR A 933 6.46 9.97 -14.03
C THR A 933 5.42 10.04 -15.14
N ARG A 934 4.33 10.83 -15.00
CA ARG A 934 3.35 10.99 -16.10
C ARG A 934 3.93 11.67 -17.34
N LEU A 935 4.93 12.55 -17.19
CA LEU A 935 5.67 13.13 -18.32
C LEU A 935 6.54 12.06 -19.02
N LEU A 936 7.27 11.23 -18.26
CA LEU A 936 8.05 10.10 -18.82
C LEU A 936 7.14 9.06 -19.51
N LEU A 937 5.93 8.85 -18.99
CA LEU A 937 4.89 7.99 -19.57
C LEU A 937 4.21 8.59 -20.82
N GLY A 938 4.40 9.88 -21.10
CA GLY A 938 3.75 10.56 -22.23
C GLY A 938 2.25 10.86 -22.02
N LEU A 939 1.79 10.94 -20.77
CA LEU A 939 0.39 11.24 -20.43
C LEU A 939 0.14 12.74 -20.28
N ASP A 940 0.78 13.40 -19.30
CA ASP A 940 0.58 14.82 -18.99
C ASP A 940 1.56 15.71 -19.80
N THR A 941 1.68 15.49 -21.11
CA THR A 941 2.67 16.18 -21.97
C THR A 941 2.44 17.70 -21.98
N THR A 942 3.50 18.48 -21.75
CA THR A 942 3.45 19.95 -21.79
C THR A 942 4.27 20.51 -22.95
N PRO A 943 3.97 21.72 -23.47
CA PRO A 943 4.82 22.35 -24.49
C PRO A 943 6.27 22.51 -23.97
N GLY A 944 7.25 22.00 -24.71
CA GLY A 944 8.64 21.96 -24.26
C GLY A 944 9.03 20.76 -23.36
N SER A 945 8.15 19.78 -23.13
CA SER A 945 8.52 18.53 -22.45
C SER A 945 8.94 17.43 -23.42
N GLY A 946 10.15 16.91 -23.24
CA GLY A 946 10.67 15.73 -23.91
C GLY A 946 9.93 14.42 -23.60
N TYR A 947 10.27 13.36 -24.35
CA TYR A 947 9.59 12.06 -24.33
C TYR A 947 10.60 10.90 -24.32
N LEU A 948 10.14 9.72 -23.87
CA LEU A 948 10.98 8.51 -23.80
C LEU A 948 11.07 7.80 -25.16
N CYS A 949 12.29 7.44 -25.54
CA CYS A 949 12.65 6.78 -26.80
C CYS A 949 13.70 5.67 -26.55
N ALA A 950 13.83 4.74 -27.50
CA ALA A 950 14.86 3.70 -27.47
C ALA A 950 15.84 3.89 -28.64
N MET A 951 17.11 3.55 -28.42
CA MET A 951 18.12 3.41 -29.48
C MET A 951 18.81 2.06 -29.30
N LYS A 952 18.78 1.21 -30.33
CA LYS A 952 19.46 -0.09 -30.33
C LYS A 952 20.87 0.06 -30.89
N ILE A 953 21.88 -0.42 -30.17
CA ILE A 953 23.28 -0.42 -30.62
C ILE A 953 23.48 -1.50 -31.70
N THR A 954 23.78 -1.06 -32.92
CA THR A 954 24.20 -1.92 -34.05
C THR A 954 25.72 -2.14 -34.03
N GLU A 955 26.24 -2.89 -34.99
CA GLU A 955 27.68 -3.11 -35.13
C GLU A 955 28.45 -1.80 -35.46
N ASP A 956 27.80 -0.83 -36.11
CA ASP A 956 28.38 0.48 -36.44
C ASP A 956 28.65 1.33 -35.20
N ASP A 957 27.72 1.31 -34.23
CA ASP A 957 27.85 2.06 -32.98
C ASP A 957 28.81 1.40 -31.96
N LEU A 958 29.28 0.17 -32.19
CA LEU A 958 30.28 -0.50 -31.32
C LEU A 958 31.65 0.21 -31.28
N TRP A 959 31.91 1.15 -32.17
CA TRP A 959 33.03 2.10 -32.04
C TRP A 959 32.98 2.86 -30.70
N ILE A 960 31.77 3.11 -30.19
CA ILE A 960 31.46 3.79 -28.94
C ILE A 960 31.49 2.79 -27.78
N ARG A 961 32.70 2.33 -27.43
CA ARG A 961 32.91 1.23 -26.46
C ARG A 961 32.38 1.46 -25.03
N THR A 962 31.98 2.67 -24.63
CA THR A 962 31.52 2.97 -23.26
C THR A 962 30.36 3.97 -23.19
N TYR A 963 29.51 3.81 -22.17
CA TYR A 963 28.32 4.64 -21.94
C TYR A 963 28.64 6.14 -21.85
N GLY A 964 29.73 6.52 -21.18
CA GLY A 964 30.16 7.93 -21.08
C GLY A 964 30.60 8.56 -22.41
N ARG A 965 30.99 7.76 -23.42
CA ARG A 965 31.23 8.25 -24.80
C ARG A 965 29.94 8.33 -25.61
N LEU A 966 29.00 7.42 -25.38
CA LEU A 966 27.67 7.49 -26.00
C LEU A 966 26.92 8.74 -25.53
N PHE A 967 26.95 9.03 -24.23
CA PHE A 967 26.43 10.27 -23.66
C PHE A 967 27.02 11.50 -24.37
N GLN A 968 28.33 11.50 -24.64
CA GLN A 968 28.98 12.60 -25.37
C GLN A 968 28.43 12.76 -26.80
N LYS A 969 28.31 11.68 -27.58
CA LYS A 969 27.75 11.70 -28.95
C LYS A 969 26.33 12.29 -28.92
N LEU A 970 25.43 11.62 -28.21
CA LEU A 970 24.00 11.93 -28.13
C LEU A 970 23.71 13.36 -27.66
N CYS A 971 24.42 13.81 -26.62
CA CYS A 971 24.26 15.14 -26.07
C CYS A 971 24.77 16.23 -27.02
N SER A 972 25.82 15.97 -27.81
CA SER A 972 26.36 16.94 -28.77
C SER A 972 25.68 16.96 -30.15
N SER A 973 25.18 15.82 -30.65
CA SER A 973 24.59 15.74 -32.00
C SER A 973 23.14 16.16 -32.03
N SER A 974 22.36 15.71 -31.05
CA SER A 974 20.89 15.75 -31.08
C SER A 974 20.28 16.16 -29.74
N ALA A 975 21.11 16.63 -28.80
CA ALA A 975 20.72 17.07 -27.46
C ALA A 975 19.96 16.00 -26.64
N GLU A 976 20.26 14.73 -26.88
CA GLU A 976 19.60 13.59 -26.22
C GLU A 976 20.33 13.20 -24.93
N ILE A 977 19.57 12.84 -23.88
CA ILE A 977 20.12 12.36 -22.61
C ILE A 977 19.76 10.88 -22.41
N PRO A 978 20.75 9.97 -22.24
CA PRO A 978 20.48 8.59 -21.90
C PRO A 978 20.21 8.42 -20.40
N ILE A 979 19.15 7.69 -20.06
CA ILE A 979 18.78 7.30 -18.68
C ILE A 979 19.56 6.05 -18.25
N GLY A 980 19.68 5.08 -19.14
CA GLY A 980 20.26 3.77 -18.85
C GLY A 980 20.26 2.84 -20.06
N ILE A 981 20.56 1.56 -19.84
CA ILE A 981 20.65 0.52 -20.88
C ILE A 981 19.85 -0.74 -20.51
N TYR A 982 19.29 -1.41 -21.49
CA TYR A 982 18.67 -2.73 -21.42
C TYR A 982 19.56 -3.72 -22.18
N ARG A 983 20.01 -4.78 -21.49
CA ARG A 983 20.97 -5.77 -21.98
C ARG A 983 20.28 -7.08 -22.36
N THR A 984 20.84 -7.78 -23.35
CA THR A 984 20.41 -9.14 -23.75
C THR A 984 21.61 -10.08 -23.85
N GLU A 985 22.04 -10.65 -22.72
CA GLU A 985 23.20 -11.55 -22.65
C GLU A 985 22.83 -12.98 -23.11
N SER A 986 23.59 -13.55 -24.05
CA SER A 986 23.45 -14.94 -24.48
C SER A 986 24.11 -15.91 -23.47
N HIS A 987 23.51 -16.03 -22.28
CA HIS A 987 24.08 -16.83 -21.20
C HIS A 987 23.99 -18.33 -21.51
N MET A 988 25.09 -18.91 -21.99
CA MET A 988 25.18 -20.37 -22.15
C MET A 988 25.14 -21.02 -20.77
N PHE A 989 24.16 -21.88 -20.52
CA PHE A 989 24.16 -22.70 -19.31
C PHE A 989 25.35 -23.65 -19.36
N ALA A 990 26.29 -23.49 -18.43
CA ALA A 990 27.40 -24.39 -18.28
C ALA A 990 26.91 -25.73 -17.75
N THR A 991 26.48 -26.63 -18.64
CA THR A 991 26.33 -28.07 -18.35
C THR A 991 27.69 -28.76 -18.28
N SER A 992 28.64 -28.13 -17.58
CA SER A 992 29.86 -28.76 -17.13
C SER A 992 29.52 -29.62 -15.91
N GLU A 993 29.29 -30.91 -16.14
CA GLU A 993 29.56 -31.89 -15.08
C GLU A 993 31.02 -31.66 -14.63
N PRO A 994 31.30 -31.45 -13.33
CA PRO A 994 32.66 -31.18 -12.86
C PRO A 994 33.48 -32.47 -12.84
N HIS A 995 33.90 -32.87 -14.03
CA HIS A 995 34.88 -33.92 -14.29
C HIS A 995 36.29 -33.45 -13.89
N ASP A 996 36.47 -33.00 -12.64
CA ASP A 996 37.75 -32.99 -11.90
C ASP A 996 37.58 -32.49 -10.45
N ILE A 997 36.96 -33.31 -9.59
CA ILE A 997 37.27 -33.32 -8.14
C ILE A 997 37.60 -34.75 -7.73
N ARG A 998 38.89 -35.11 -7.88
CA ARG A 998 39.43 -36.39 -7.40
C ARG A 998 40.43 -36.20 -6.25
N ALA A 999 40.15 -35.21 -5.39
CA ALA A 999 40.85 -34.95 -4.14
C ALA A 999 39.88 -34.39 -3.08
N GLN A 1000 40.12 -34.76 -1.82
CA GLN A 1000 39.59 -34.10 -0.61
C GLN A 1000 38.05 -34.00 -0.48
N SER A 1001 37.42 -35.11 -0.12
CA SER A 1001 36.12 -35.13 0.60
C SER A 1001 36.19 -36.08 1.80
N GLN A 1002 36.99 -35.71 2.80
CA GLN A 1002 36.80 -36.12 4.19
C GLN A 1002 36.19 -34.94 4.96
N ILE A 1003 35.77 -35.15 6.21
CA ILE A 1003 34.91 -34.26 7.00
C ILE A 1003 33.45 -34.32 6.55
N SER A 1004 32.81 -35.44 6.87
CA SER A 1004 31.37 -35.47 7.15
C SER A 1004 31.10 -34.68 8.43
N ILE A 1005 30.10 -33.79 8.41
CA ILE A 1005 29.54 -33.19 9.63
C ILE A 1005 28.20 -33.88 9.90
N ASN A 1006 27.98 -34.29 11.15
CA ASN A 1006 26.75 -34.96 11.55
C ASN A 1006 25.52 -34.08 11.32
N VAL A 1007 24.45 -34.70 10.83
CA VAL A 1007 23.12 -34.44 11.35
C VAL A 1007 22.77 -35.68 12.15
N GLU A 1008 22.64 -35.54 13.46
CA GLU A 1008 22.19 -36.61 14.34
C GLU A 1008 20.67 -36.71 14.25
N ASP A 1009 20.17 -37.87 13.82
CA ASP A 1009 18.76 -38.21 14.00
C ASP A 1009 18.48 -38.36 15.50
N CYS A 1010 17.37 -37.79 15.97
CA CYS A 1010 16.85 -38.16 17.29
C CYS A 1010 16.16 -39.52 17.15
N GLU A 1011 16.83 -40.58 17.61
CA GLU A 1011 16.24 -41.92 17.68
C GLU A 1011 14.95 -41.93 18.51
N ASP A 1012 14.04 -42.87 18.20
CA ASP A 1012 13.49 -43.67 19.29
C ASP A 1012 13.18 -45.11 18.84
N THR A 1013 13.81 -46.09 19.50
CA THR A 1013 13.65 -47.56 19.38
C THR A 1013 13.88 -48.20 17.99
N LYS A 1014 14.92 -49.03 17.78
CA LYS A 1014 15.13 -50.42 18.24
C LYS A 1014 14.22 -51.47 17.55
N ASP A 1015 14.70 -52.64 17.12
CA ASP A 1015 15.91 -53.39 17.51
C ASP A 1015 16.46 -54.32 16.38
N ILE A 1016 17.78 -54.59 16.39
CA ILE A 1016 18.47 -55.91 16.16
C ILE A 1016 18.19 -56.67 14.81
N LYS A 1017 19.17 -57.11 13.98
CA LYS A 1017 20.66 -57.17 14.05
C LYS A 1017 21.31 -57.40 12.64
N GLU A 1018 22.63 -57.16 12.54
CA GLU A 1018 23.69 -57.86 11.76
C GLU A 1018 23.34 -58.62 10.43
N HIS A 1019 23.92 -58.30 9.26
CA HIS A 1019 25.30 -58.63 8.79
C HIS A 1019 25.69 -60.12 9.03
N TRP A 1020 26.14 -60.99 8.10
CA TRP A 1020 26.82 -60.94 6.77
C TRP A 1020 26.32 -62.14 5.91
N GLY A 1021 26.68 -62.40 4.64
CA GLY A 1021 27.47 -61.69 3.61
C GLY A 1021 28.23 -62.63 2.64
N ILE A 1022 28.22 -62.33 1.33
CA ILE A 1022 29.10 -62.88 0.24
C ILE A 1022 29.11 -64.43 0.01
N LYS A 1023 28.32 -64.96 -0.96
CA LYS A 1023 28.82 -65.64 -2.20
C LYS A 1023 27.75 -66.36 -3.08
N THR A 1024 27.95 -66.19 -4.40
CA THR A 1024 27.66 -67.08 -5.55
C THR A 1024 26.91 -68.42 -5.38
N SER A 1025 25.86 -68.66 -6.18
CA SER A 1025 25.84 -69.66 -7.29
C SER A 1025 24.44 -69.82 -7.95
N HIS A 1026 24.33 -70.63 -9.02
CA HIS A 1026 23.06 -70.98 -9.72
C HIS A 1026 22.26 -72.03 -8.89
N HIS A 1027 20.92 -72.18 -8.96
CA HIS A 1027 20.14 -72.52 -10.15
C HIS A 1027 18.59 -72.48 -9.92
N ARG A 1028 17.83 -72.18 -11.00
CA ARG A 1028 16.54 -72.76 -11.48
C ARG A 1028 15.40 -73.20 -10.52
N ASN A 1029 14.17 -72.84 -10.96
CA ASN A 1029 12.87 -73.51 -10.76
C ASN A 1029 12.21 -73.37 -9.35
N SER A 1030 10.87 -73.31 -9.17
CA SER A 1030 9.75 -73.27 -10.13
C SER A 1030 8.40 -72.85 -9.50
N CYS A 1031 7.53 -72.24 -10.32
CA CYS A 1031 6.04 -72.26 -10.28
C CYS A 1031 5.20 -71.48 -9.23
N SER A 1032 4.18 -70.81 -9.81
CA SER A 1032 2.77 -70.61 -9.41
C SER A 1032 2.32 -69.59 -8.35
N SER A 1033 1.39 -68.74 -8.83
CA SER A 1033 0.21 -68.09 -8.20
C SER A 1033 0.36 -67.06 -7.08
N ASP A 1034 -0.17 -65.87 -7.38
CA ASP A 1034 -0.98 -64.94 -6.56
C ASP A 1034 -0.37 -64.35 -5.25
N GLN A 1035 -0.57 -63.07 -4.91
CA GLN A 1035 -1.41 -62.02 -5.51
C GLN A 1035 -0.90 -60.58 -5.20
N SER A 1036 -1.53 -59.58 -5.85
CA SER A 1036 -1.61 -58.15 -5.51
C SER A 1036 -0.38 -57.19 -5.61
N GLU A 1037 -0.66 -56.01 -6.22
CA GLU A 1037 -0.02 -54.68 -6.06
C GLU A 1037 1.36 -54.39 -6.72
N HIS A 1038 1.31 -53.62 -7.82
CA HIS A 1038 2.46 -52.89 -8.42
C HIS A 1038 2.27 -51.38 -8.21
N PRO A 1039 3.37 -50.58 -8.18
CA PRO A 1039 3.40 -49.44 -9.12
C PRO A 1039 4.81 -49.06 -9.65
N LEU A 1040 5.38 -49.81 -10.62
CA LEU A 1040 6.55 -49.34 -11.40
C LEU A 1040 6.56 -49.82 -12.87
N LEU A 1041 5.90 -49.07 -13.78
CA LEU A 1041 5.97 -49.32 -15.23
C LEU A 1041 6.06 -48.05 -16.09
N ARG A 1042 7.28 -47.53 -16.33
CA ARG A 1042 7.61 -46.87 -17.62
C ARG A 1042 9.08 -46.92 -18.07
N ARG A 1043 9.77 -48.06 -17.93
CA ARG A 1043 11.10 -48.22 -18.58
C ARG A 1043 11.49 -49.65 -18.99
N LYS A 1044 10.71 -50.29 -19.87
CA LYS A 1044 11.15 -51.41 -20.77
C LYS A 1044 10.05 -51.80 -21.77
N SER A 1045 10.21 -51.45 -23.05
CA SER A 1045 9.39 -52.02 -24.16
C SER A 1045 10.09 -52.07 -25.53
N MET A 1046 11.40 -51.77 -25.62
CA MET A 1046 12.18 -52.10 -26.82
C MET A 1046 12.50 -53.60 -26.87
N GLN A 1047 11.62 -54.41 -27.47
CA GLN A 1047 12.03 -55.67 -28.15
C GLN A 1047 10.91 -56.36 -28.96
N TRP A 1048 9.62 -56.15 -28.66
CA TRP A 1048 8.52 -56.92 -29.26
C TRP A 1048 8.01 -56.45 -30.65
N ALA A 1049 8.61 -55.41 -31.25
CA ALA A 1049 8.19 -54.87 -32.55
C ALA A 1049 9.03 -55.34 -33.77
N ARG A 1050 9.97 -56.29 -33.61
CA ARG A 1050 10.93 -56.68 -34.67
C ARG A 1050 10.83 -58.13 -35.19
N ARG A 1051 9.77 -58.90 -34.83
CA ARG A 1051 9.65 -60.32 -35.22
C ARG A 1051 8.41 -60.73 -36.03
N LEU A 1052 7.52 -59.79 -36.37
CA LEU A 1052 6.32 -60.07 -37.19
C LEU A 1052 6.26 -59.21 -38.47
N SER A 1053 7.25 -59.36 -39.35
CA SER A 1053 7.09 -59.12 -40.80
C SER A 1053 8.24 -59.74 -41.60
N ARG A 1054 8.08 -61.02 -42.01
CA ARG A 1054 8.80 -61.64 -43.13
C ARG A 1054 7.91 -62.70 -43.79
N LYS A 1055 7.80 -62.61 -45.12
CA LYS A 1055 7.10 -63.50 -46.09
C LYS A 1055 5.55 -63.51 -46.11
N GLY A 1056 5.00 -63.01 -47.24
CA GLY A 1056 3.72 -63.44 -47.83
C GLY A 1056 2.52 -62.53 -47.52
N ASN A 1057 1.82 -61.90 -48.47
CA ASN A 1057 1.85 -62.02 -49.94
C ASN A 1057 1.79 -60.63 -50.64
N LYS A 1058 2.02 -60.56 -51.95
CA LYS A 1058 2.03 -59.29 -52.73
C LYS A 1058 0.61 -58.85 -53.12
N HIS A 1059 0.20 -57.63 -52.73
CA HIS A 1059 -0.38 -56.57 -53.60
C HIS A 1059 -0.91 -55.34 -52.80
N SER A 1060 -0.12 -54.79 -51.86
CA SER A 1060 -0.51 -53.57 -51.12
C SER A 1060 0.66 -52.75 -50.54
N SER A 1061 1.90 -52.93 -51.05
CA SER A 1061 3.10 -52.48 -50.30
C SER A 1061 3.15 -50.97 -50.07
N LYS A 1062 2.86 -50.13 -51.08
CA LYS A 1062 2.96 -48.66 -50.96
C LYS A 1062 2.17 -48.09 -49.77
N THR A 1063 0.92 -48.52 -49.57
CA THR A 1063 0.11 -48.08 -48.43
C THR A 1063 0.59 -48.67 -47.10
N ALA A 1064 1.02 -49.94 -47.07
CA ALA A 1064 1.58 -50.55 -45.86
C ALA A 1064 2.91 -49.91 -45.43
N GLU A 1065 3.78 -49.57 -46.39
CA GLU A 1065 5.05 -48.88 -46.19
C GLU A 1065 4.82 -47.43 -45.74
N TRP A 1066 3.85 -46.72 -46.34
CA TRP A 1066 3.46 -45.37 -45.94
C TRP A 1066 2.88 -45.33 -44.52
N ILE A 1067 1.96 -46.24 -44.16
CA ILE A 1067 1.43 -46.37 -42.80
C ILE A 1067 2.54 -46.70 -41.78
N SER A 1068 3.51 -47.53 -42.16
CA SER A 1068 4.67 -47.85 -41.32
C SER A 1068 5.57 -46.64 -41.10
N GLN A 1069 5.93 -45.92 -42.18
CA GLN A 1069 6.72 -44.69 -42.10
C GLN A 1069 6.01 -43.60 -41.30
N GLN A 1070 4.72 -43.39 -41.52
CA GLN A 1070 3.90 -42.40 -40.81
C GLN A 1070 3.79 -42.71 -39.31
N ARG A 1071 3.63 -43.99 -38.93
CA ARG A 1071 3.67 -44.38 -37.51
C ARG A 1071 5.06 -44.18 -36.89
N LEU A 1072 6.14 -44.45 -37.65
CA LEU A 1072 7.51 -44.22 -37.17
C LEU A 1072 7.88 -42.73 -37.09
N SER A 1073 7.36 -41.87 -37.97
CA SER A 1073 7.61 -40.42 -37.90
C SER A 1073 6.86 -39.79 -36.74
N LEU A 1074 5.56 -40.10 -36.58
CA LEU A 1074 4.75 -39.63 -35.44
C LEU A 1074 5.35 -40.08 -34.09
N TYR A 1075 5.77 -41.34 -33.95
CA TYR A 1075 6.39 -41.84 -32.71
C TYR A 1075 7.79 -41.23 -32.44
N ARG A 1076 8.46 -40.67 -33.45
CA ARG A 1076 9.77 -39.99 -33.31
C ARG A 1076 9.64 -38.47 -33.19
N ARG A 1077 8.44 -37.91 -33.32
CA ARG A 1077 8.19 -36.47 -33.29
C ARG A 1077 8.50 -35.93 -31.89
N SER A 1078 9.29 -34.86 -31.81
CA SER A 1078 9.53 -34.16 -30.54
C SER A 1078 8.37 -33.21 -30.24
N GLU A 1079 8.14 -32.87 -28.97
CA GLU A 1079 7.08 -31.92 -28.55
C GLU A 1079 7.11 -30.63 -29.38
N ARG A 1080 8.31 -30.09 -29.66
CA ARG A 1080 8.50 -28.90 -30.49
C ARG A 1080 8.10 -29.09 -31.96
N GLN A 1081 8.33 -30.27 -32.52
CA GLN A 1081 7.89 -30.63 -33.87
C GLN A 1081 6.37 -30.91 -33.92
N GLU A 1082 5.77 -31.34 -32.81
CA GLU A 1082 4.31 -31.45 -32.71
C GLU A 1082 3.64 -30.07 -32.76
N LEU A 1083 4.21 -29.09 -32.04
CA LEU A 1083 3.73 -27.72 -31.99
C LEU A 1083 3.90 -26.97 -33.33
N SER A 1084 5.02 -27.17 -34.04
CA SER A 1084 5.25 -26.54 -35.35
C SER A 1084 4.29 -27.09 -36.42
N GLU A 1085 4.02 -28.39 -36.41
CA GLU A 1085 3.04 -29.01 -37.32
C GLU A 1085 1.59 -28.66 -36.95
N LEU A 1086 1.27 -28.49 -35.65
CA LEU A 1086 -0.04 -28.00 -35.21
C LEU A 1086 -0.34 -26.62 -35.80
N VAL A 1087 0.57 -25.65 -35.63
CA VAL A 1087 0.41 -24.29 -36.18
C VAL A 1087 0.29 -24.32 -37.70
N LYS A 1088 1.19 -25.02 -38.41
CA LYS A 1088 1.16 -25.09 -39.89
C LYS A 1088 -0.09 -25.74 -40.45
N ASN A 1089 -0.68 -26.71 -39.75
CA ASN A 1089 -1.96 -27.31 -40.15
C ASN A 1089 -3.14 -26.36 -39.87
N ARG A 1090 -3.11 -25.61 -38.77
CA ARG A 1090 -4.17 -24.66 -38.41
C ARG A 1090 -4.18 -23.43 -39.32
N MET A 1091 -3.01 -22.91 -39.68
CA MET A 1091 -2.87 -21.87 -40.71
C MET A 1091 -3.50 -22.28 -42.05
N LYS A 1092 -3.26 -23.53 -42.51
CA LYS A 1092 -3.88 -24.05 -43.73
C LYS A 1092 -5.40 -24.18 -43.63
N HIS A 1093 -5.94 -24.44 -42.44
CA HIS A 1093 -7.38 -24.46 -42.20
C HIS A 1093 -8.00 -23.06 -42.34
N LEU A 1094 -7.28 -22.02 -41.91
CA LEU A 1094 -7.64 -20.60 -42.06
C LEU A 1094 -7.24 -20.01 -43.43
N GLY A 1095 -6.68 -20.79 -44.36
CA GLY A 1095 -6.19 -20.30 -45.66
C GLY A 1095 -4.88 -19.49 -45.62
N LEU A 1096 -4.27 -19.33 -44.45
CA LEU A 1096 -3.09 -18.48 -44.24
C LEU A 1096 -1.78 -19.10 -44.77
N PRO A 1097 -0.89 -18.31 -45.43
CA PRO A 1097 0.40 -18.78 -45.89
C PRO A 1097 1.36 -19.09 -44.74
N THR A 1098 1.95 -20.29 -44.76
CA THR A 1098 2.84 -20.85 -43.71
C THR A 1098 4.31 -20.46 -43.83
N THR A 1099 4.66 -19.55 -44.75
CA THR A 1099 6.00 -18.97 -44.88
C THR A 1099 6.35 -18.08 -43.67
N GLY A 1100 7.64 -17.90 -43.40
CA GLY A 1100 8.16 -17.11 -42.26
C GLY A 1100 8.13 -17.79 -40.89
N TYR A 1101 7.28 -18.80 -40.65
CA TYR A 1101 7.18 -19.46 -39.33
C TYR A 1101 8.50 -20.11 -38.87
N ASP A 1102 9.32 -20.63 -39.80
CA ASP A 1102 10.55 -21.36 -39.46
C ASP A 1102 11.77 -20.46 -39.22
N GLU A 1103 11.85 -19.31 -39.88
CA GLU A 1103 12.94 -18.34 -39.72
C GLU A 1103 12.92 -17.68 -38.34
N MET A 1104 11.73 -17.61 -37.72
CA MET A 1104 11.53 -17.03 -36.39
C MET A 1104 11.66 -18.06 -35.25
N ASN A 1105 12.29 -19.22 -35.48
CA ASN A 1105 12.41 -20.30 -34.47
C ASN A 1105 13.79 -20.47 -33.83
N ASP A 1106 14.75 -19.58 -34.13
CA ASP A 1106 16.05 -19.58 -33.47
C ASP A 1106 15.93 -19.31 -31.96
N HIS A 1107 16.76 -20.01 -31.19
CA HIS A 1107 16.47 -20.29 -29.79
C HIS A 1107 16.84 -19.12 -28.88
N GLN A 1108 15.84 -18.32 -28.49
CA GLN A 1108 15.99 -17.21 -27.54
C GLN A 1108 16.30 -17.72 -26.12
N ASN A 1109 17.57 -18.03 -25.88
CA ASN A 1109 18.14 -18.28 -24.55
C ASN A 1109 18.98 -17.09 -24.07
N THR A 1110 18.35 -15.91 -24.06
CA THR A 1110 18.94 -14.67 -23.57
C THR A 1110 18.49 -14.38 -22.15
N LEU A 1111 19.45 -14.09 -21.28
CA LEU A 1111 19.23 -13.36 -20.03
C LEU A 1111 18.97 -11.89 -20.38
N SER A 1112 18.11 -11.18 -19.65
CA SER A 1112 17.86 -9.75 -19.94
C SER A 1112 17.51 -8.97 -18.68
N TYR A 1113 18.04 -7.75 -18.59
CA TYR A 1113 17.94 -6.88 -17.41
C TYR A 1113 18.19 -5.41 -17.79
N VAL A 1114 17.74 -4.48 -16.93
CA VAL A 1114 17.91 -3.03 -17.09
C VAL A 1114 18.95 -2.45 -16.12
N LEU A 1115 19.83 -1.59 -16.61
CA LEU A 1115 20.81 -0.82 -15.83
C LEU A 1115 20.48 0.67 -15.90
N ILE A 1116 19.94 1.20 -14.80
CA ILE A 1116 19.59 2.61 -14.62
C ILE A 1116 20.85 3.40 -14.25
N ASN A 1117 21.04 4.58 -14.87
CA ASN A 1117 22.15 5.50 -14.70
C ASN A 1117 23.51 4.80 -14.41
N PRO A 1118 24.03 4.01 -15.37
CA PRO A 1118 25.27 3.27 -15.17
C PRO A 1118 26.49 4.23 -15.14
N PRO A 1119 27.58 3.86 -14.44
CA PRO A 1119 28.83 4.63 -14.45
C PRO A 1119 29.39 4.86 -15.86
N PRO A 1120 30.05 6.00 -16.15
CA PRO A 1120 30.50 6.36 -17.51
C PRO A 1120 31.52 5.39 -18.14
N ASP A 1121 32.15 4.54 -17.33
CA ASP A 1121 33.15 3.56 -17.77
C ASP A 1121 32.54 2.18 -18.06
N THR A 1122 31.22 1.99 -17.91
CA THR A 1122 30.55 0.74 -18.33
C THR A 1122 30.67 0.55 -19.84
N ARG A 1123 31.00 -0.69 -20.24
CA ARG A 1123 31.05 -1.11 -21.64
C ARG A 1123 29.63 -1.30 -22.19
N LEU A 1124 29.47 -0.97 -23.47
CA LEU A 1124 28.27 -1.25 -24.25
C LEU A 1124 28.48 -2.53 -25.08
N GLU A 1125 27.43 -3.33 -25.22
CA GLU A 1125 27.45 -4.62 -25.91
C GLU A 1125 26.51 -4.62 -27.14
N LEU A 1126 26.69 -5.60 -28.04
CA LEU A 1126 25.93 -5.65 -29.28
C LEU A 1126 24.46 -6.00 -29.00
N ASN A 1127 23.53 -5.23 -29.58
CA ASN A 1127 22.10 -5.23 -29.27
C ASN A 1127 21.69 -4.61 -27.93
N ASP A 1128 22.58 -3.98 -27.15
CA ASP A 1128 22.16 -3.16 -26.00
C ASP A 1128 21.18 -2.07 -26.48
N ILE A 1129 20.06 -1.91 -25.78
CA ILE A 1129 19.04 -0.90 -26.09
C ILE A 1129 19.08 0.21 -25.04
N VAL A 1130 19.31 1.44 -25.47
CA VAL A 1130 19.54 2.60 -24.61
C VAL A 1130 18.26 3.42 -24.49
N TYR A 1131 17.85 3.74 -23.26
CA TYR A 1131 16.68 4.58 -22.99
C TYR A 1131 17.08 6.05 -23.07
N LEU A 1132 16.44 6.82 -23.95
CA LEU A 1132 16.78 8.20 -24.26
C LEU A 1132 15.61 9.15 -23.97
N ILE A 1133 15.87 10.26 -23.30
CA ILE A 1133 14.96 11.40 -23.24
C ILE A 1133 15.25 12.30 -24.43
N ARG A 1134 14.34 12.30 -25.41
CA ARG A 1134 14.37 13.19 -26.58
C ARG A 1134 13.90 14.59 -26.18
N SER A 1135 14.47 15.63 -26.81
CA SER A 1135 13.92 17.00 -26.73
C SER A 1135 12.55 17.07 -27.43
N ASP A 1136 11.70 18.04 -27.04
CA ASP A 1136 10.43 18.32 -27.71
C ASP A 1136 10.66 18.71 -29.20
N PRO A 1137 10.09 17.99 -30.18
CA PRO A 1137 10.20 18.35 -31.60
C PRO A 1137 9.56 19.70 -31.97
N LEU A 1138 8.51 20.14 -31.27
CA LEU A 1138 7.78 21.37 -31.56
C LEU A 1138 8.48 22.62 -31.01
N ALA A 1139 9.15 22.52 -29.86
CA ALA A 1139 9.95 23.60 -29.27
C ALA A 1139 11.13 24.08 -30.15
N HIS A 1140 11.41 23.42 -31.27
CA HIS A 1140 12.37 23.88 -32.27
C HIS A 1140 11.80 24.96 -33.22
N VAL A 1141 10.49 25.00 -33.45
CA VAL A 1141 9.83 26.00 -34.31
C VAL A 1141 10.00 27.40 -33.71
N ALA A 1142 10.33 28.40 -34.53
CA ALA A 1142 10.47 29.78 -34.08
C ALA A 1142 9.09 30.43 -33.88
N ASN A 1143 8.92 31.13 -32.75
CA ASN A 1143 7.67 31.83 -32.43
C ASN A 1143 7.64 33.23 -33.06
N ASP A 1144 7.74 33.31 -34.39
CA ASP A 1144 7.79 34.57 -35.16
C ASP A 1144 6.42 35.27 -35.25
N GLY A 1145 5.92 35.70 -34.08
CA GLY A 1145 4.65 36.38 -33.91
C GLY A 1145 4.73 37.91 -33.94
N HIS A 1146 4.18 38.50 -34.99
CA HIS A 1146 3.67 39.88 -35.06
C HIS A 1146 4.65 41.06 -34.90
N SER A 1147 5.19 41.56 -36.03
CA SER A 1147 5.53 42.99 -36.16
C SER A 1147 5.40 43.60 -37.57
N ARG A 1148 4.57 43.03 -38.47
CA ARG A 1148 4.22 43.66 -39.76
C ARG A 1148 2.74 44.00 -39.88
N LYS A 1149 2.45 45.30 -39.82
CA LYS A 1149 1.20 45.87 -40.34
C LYS A 1149 1.25 45.83 -41.87
N SER A 1150 0.28 45.21 -42.51
CA SER A 1150 -0.01 45.43 -43.94
C SER A 1150 -1.47 45.81 -44.11
N SER A 1151 -1.71 47.04 -44.55
CA SER A 1151 -3.04 47.54 -44.89
C SER A 1151 -3.28 47.35 -46.38
N CYS A 1152 -4.23 46.50 -46.75
CA CYS A 1152 -4.98 46.69 -48.00
C CYS A 1152 -6.34 45.98 -47.93
N SER A 1153 -7.36 46.65 -48.44
CA SER A 1153 -8.72 46.15 -48.54
C SER A 1153 -8.97 45.47 -49.87
N ASN A 1154 -9.82 44.43 -49.90
CA ASN A 1154 -10.94 44.39 -50.84
C ASN A 1154 -12.05 43.45 -50.36
N LYS A 1155 -13.28 43.67 -50.85
CA LYS A 1155 -14.50 42.96 -50.43
C LYS A 1155 -14.99 42.00 -51.52
N LEU A 1156 -15.40 40.80 -51.10
CA LEU A 1156 -16.46 39.91 -51.59
C LEU A 1156 -16.59 38.86 -50.43
N GLY A 1157 -17.72 38.45 -49.87
CA GLY A 1157 -19.08 38.31 -50.39
C GLY A 1157 -19.24 36.91 -51.01
N SER A 1158 -19.93 35.93 -50.43
CA SER A 1158 -20.62 35.78 -49.11
C SER A 1158 -20.76 34.26 -48.79
N SER A 1159 -21.48 33.69 -47.79
CA SER A 1159 -22.42 34.14 -46.73
C SER A 1159 -22.75 32.97 -45.76
N ASN A 1160 -23.05 33.29 -44.49
CA ASN A 1160 -23.78 32.47 -43.48
C ASN A 1160 -23.12 31.19 -42.92
N PRO A 1161 -23.51 30.72 -41.70
CA PRO A 1161 -24.09 31.43 -40.55
C PRO A 1161 -23.27 31.25 -39.25
N GLU A 1162 -23.71 31.89 -38.17
CA GLU A 1162 -23.08 31.86 -36.84
C GLU A 1162 -23.38 30.56 -36.07
N THR A 1163 -22.37 29.99 -35.41
CA THR A 1163 -22.54 29.13 -34.22
C THR A 1163 -21.72 29.71 -33.07
N ARG A 1164 -22.32 29.79 -31.87
CA ARG A 1164 -21.72 30.46 -30.71
C ARG A 1164 -20.64 29.61 -30.04
N ASP A 1165 -19.41 30.13 -29.98
CA ASP A 1165 -18.41 29.71 -28.99
C ASP A 1165 -18.66 30.41 -27.65
N GLU A 1166 -19.54 29.85 -26.83
CA GLU A 1166 -19.68 30.20 -25.41
C GLU A 1166 -19.77 28.93 -24.53
N THR A 1167 -18.61 28.42 -24.10
CA THR A 1167 -18.37 28.06 -22.68
C THR A 1167 -16.87 27.95 -22.43
N GLN A 1168 -16.38 28.75 -21.47
CA GLN A 1168 -15.18 28.43 -20.72
C GLN A 1168 -15.52 27.35 -19.68
N LEU A 1169 -14.67 26.34 -19.49
CA LEU A 1169 -14.53 25.55 -18.24
C LEU A 1169 -13.28 24.66 -18.27
#